data_AF-A0A662JHR4-F1
#
_entry.id   AF-A0A662JHR4-F1
#
_cell.length_a   1.000
_cell.length_b   1.000
_cell.length_c   1.000
_cell.angle_alpha   90.00
_cell.angle_beta   90.00
_cell.angle_gamma   90.00
#
_symmetry.space_group_name_H-M   'P 1'
#
loop_
_entity.id
_entity.type
_entity.pdbx_description
1 polymer ?
#
loop_
_entity_poly.entity_id
_entity_poly.type
_entity_poly.pdbx_seq_one_letter_code
_entity_poly.pdbx_strand_id
1 'polypeptide(L)'
;MDSSLLLSELGYEYYSYVEPKLEPEKVEVSFVDIVPQLSRLGASSIAFKRLYRHQLEALEALRSGRNLILRSGTGSGKTEAWLLHALSSKLPTLAVYPTLALANDQVRRIKEYAGVAGLEVEVLDAARRGHLIKLEGSSRARSRLTKQDIVITNPALLLHEIKRAALGKASLLEGFFQKLGLLVLDEVDFYGPREVAVLMGMIKALKMLRGEGFQVAALTATLENPEDLARFFLEVLERDSAIIEGRPFRVENRVYVVLGKDMRKQWIELKAKITELADRVAPDVMESLESFERFKENVHKILEVAQALNIAIPSMDLDPLALLAKYVEDSWVTLVFTRSIAKAEELARRLRSELPDYLKEAVASHHHLLSREARAKAEEGARSGKVKLLISPRTLSQGIDIGTVARIVHIGLPEDLREYHQREGRKGRRRELEFSETVIIPSGGWDRDVLSRGLAALRVWLSMPIEKVIVNPGNEYLKLFVSLLKFTSPRLKKLLTEDEYSFLERLGLVSRGELTDKGKEAWRNLNFYEFAPPFGINRVMVEGGEERYLEGISHCDLVEKFQVGCMDYTSDGIVVEHRVGGRTGRVVAAVLEERLRESALWRREGLAEALEEYREAKSKWGEEPSIVHDYIYGRLHSEVLCVVYPPRRGFGKFLKIPNRVSWRIYSSKPVVKKVKGRTLVFRDFKVIPVPTQTNGKYSDYTYGSFYELDPSEDVNMLRMGLALVMIVLRRLKGIPFETIMYDVGKVGEKKFLGLHEPESAGLLHTLDWLEVKKLVETYQPDELDEVLMKSFDEYAYADFISMGLDWDIVKQAAIKALNYVLLEDRIKLRFKDLELTVPKPSRALKLASLDALYVPLLEDAKIGLMCLSLFDGEEVKQEFLHRSFGSMRDEWGLDRYLNRL
;
A
#
# COMPACT_ATOMS: atom_id res chain seq x y z
N MET A 1 -20.57 -5.85 26.94
CA MET A 1 -21.66 -6.57 26.24
C MET A 1 -21.03 -7.53 25.23
N ASP A 2 -21.61 -8.72 25.00
CA ASP A 2 -21.15 -9.65 23.95
C ASP A 2 -22.11 -9.61 22.76
N SER A 3 -21.60 -9.35 21.56
CA SER A 3 -22.36 -9.25 20.32
C SER A 3 -23.09 -10.54 19.94
N SER A 4 -22.62 -11.71 20.34
CA SER A 4 -23.28 -13.00 20.06
C SER A 4 -24.69 -13.07 20.65
N LEU A 5 -24.86 -12.58 21.88
CA LEU A 5 -26.15 -12.56 22.57
C LEU A 5 -27.12 -11.60 21.89
N LEU A 6 -26.64 -10.41 21.53
CA LEU A 6 -27.44 -9.42 20.80
C LEU A 6 -27.85 -9.90 19.42
N LEU A 7 -26.93 -10.48 18.66
CA LEU A 7 -27.21 -11.01 17.34
C LEU A 7 -28.28 -12.12 17.44
N SER A 8 -28.15 -13.01 18.43
CA SER A 8 -29.13 -14.07 18.67
C SER A 8 -30.51 -13.51 19.10
N GLU A 9 -30.54 -12.52 19.99
CA GLU A 9 -31.77 -11.84 20.43
C GLU A 9 -32.49 -11.14 19.26
N LEU A 10 -31.73 -10.53 18.35
CA LEU A 10 -32.23 -9.87 17.14
C LEU A 10 -32.56 -10.86 16.01
N GLY A 11 -32.35 -12.17 16.21
CA GLY A 11 -32.64 -13.22 15.23
C GLY A 11 -31.63 -13.32 14.09
N TYR A 12 -30.42 -12.77 14.24
CA TYR A 12 -29.36 -12.85 13.25
C TYR A 12 -28.58 -14.17 13.36
N GLU A 13 -28.39 -14.80 12.21
CA GLU A 13 -27.40 -15.84 12.02
C GLU A 13 -26.05 -15.22 11.66
N TYR A 14 -24.98 -15.76 12.24
CA TYR A 14 -23.62 -15.28 12.03
C TYR A 14 -22.61 -16.42 12.02
N TYR A 15 -21.47 -16.19 11.39
CA TYR A 15 -20.27 -16.99 11.55
C TYR A 15 -19.36 -16.35 12.58
N SER A 16 -18.70 -17.15 13.43
CA SER A 16 -17.78 -16.62 14.43
C SER A 16 -16.54 -17.47 14.65
N TYR A 17 -15.45 -16.80 15.00
CA TYR A 17 -14.22 -17.41 15.49
C TYR A 17 -13.53 -16.48 16.50
N VAL A 18 -12.58 -17.03 17.25
CA VAL A 18 -11.86 -16.29 18.30
C VAL A 18 -10.38 -16.19 17.92
N GLU A 19 -9.87 -14.97 17.88
CA GLU A 19 -8.43 -14.71 17.84
C GLU A 19 -7.89 -14.66 19.28
N PRO A 20 -6.81 -15.38 19.57
CA PRO A 20 -6.32 -15.53 20.93
C PRO A 20 -5.75 -14.22 21.50
N LYS A 21 -5.79 -14.10 22.83
CA LYS A 21 -5.12 -13.04 23.56
C LYS A 21 -3.60 -13.08 23.33
N LEU A 22 -3.01 -11.91 23.12
CA LEU A 22 -1.57 -11.71 23.02
C LEU A 22 -1.08 -10.81 24.16
N GLU A 23 -0.14 -11.30 24.96
CA GLU A 23 0.58 -10.46 25.94
C GLU A 23 2.06 -10.36 25.59
N PRO A 24 2.64 -9.15 25.63
CA PRO A 24 4.08 -8.98 25.63
C PRO A 24 4.68 -9.55 26.92
N GLU A 25 5.84 -10.17 26.77
CA GLU A 25 6.61 -10.66 27.90
C GLU A 25 7.15 -9.49 28.72
N LYS A 26 7.01 -9.56 30.05
CA LYS A 26 7.48 -8.54 30.98
C LYS A 26 8.79 -8.98 31.65
N VAL A 27 9.59 -8.00 32.04
CA VAL A 27 10.79 -8.20 32.86
C VAL A 27 10.58 -7.59 34.25
N GLU A 28 11.43 -7.93 35.21
CA GLU A 28 11.32 -7.40 36.59
C GLU A 28 11.66 -5.91 36.68
N VAL A 29 12.39 -5.37 35.70
CA VAL A 29 12.79 -3.96 35.63
C VAL A 29 11.59 -3.07 35.28
N SER A 30 11.45 -1.95 35.99
CA SER A 30 10.40 -0.95 35.77
C SER A 30 10.92 0.33 35.10
N PHE A 31 10.01 1.20 34.67
CA PHE A 31 10.37 2.49 34.06
C PHE A 31 11.19 3.39 35.00
N VAL A 32 10.84 3.43 36.29
CA VAL A 32 11.53 4.25 37.30
C VAL A 32 12.94 3.73 37.60
N ASP A 33 13.20 2.43 37.44
CA ASP A 33 14.54 1.87 37.60
C ASP A 33 15.51 2.38 36.52
N ILE A 34 14.99 2.75 35.35
CA ILE A 34 15.76 3.30 34.22
C ILE A 34 15.82 4.83 34.27
N VAL A 35 14.68 5.49 34.52
CA VAL A 35 14.55 6.95 34.58
C VAL A 35 13.85 7.34 35.89
N PRO A 36 14.59 7.51 36.99
CA PRO A 36 14.03 7.79 38.31
C PRO A 36 13.12 9.02 38.37
N GLN A 37 13.36 10.00 37.49
CA GLN A 37 12.58 11.24 37.41
C GLN A 37 11.11 10.96 37.07
N LEU A 38 10.80 9.87 36.34
CA LEU A 38 9.43 9.52 35.96
C LEU A 38 8.52 9.30 37.16
N SER A 39 9.06 9.02 38.35
CA SER A 39 8.29 8.94 39.61
C SER A 39 7.42 10.18 39.87
N ARG A 40 7.80 11.36 39.35
CA ARG A 40 7.03 12.62 39.48
C ARG A 40 5.71 12.61 38.70
N LEU A 41 5.49 11.65 37.80
CA LEU A 41 4.20 11.45 37.11
C LEU A 41 3.12 10.85 38.03
N GLY A 42 3.49 10.39 39.24
CA GLY A 42 2.57 9.82 40.23
C GLY A 42 2.51 8.29 40.21
N ALA A 43 1.99 7.71 41.29
CA ALA A 43 1.99 6.27 41.55
C ALA A 43 1.19 5.44 40.54
N SER A 44 0.15 6.02 39.93
CA SER A 44 -0.70 5.36 38.92
C SER A 44 -0.18 5.48 37.48
N SER A 45 0.96 6.16 37.28
CA SER A 45 1.54 6.42 35.96
C SER A 45 2.31 5.22 35.39
N ILE A 46 2.92 5.40 34.22
CA ILE A 46 3.80 4.39 33.61
C ILE A 46 5.06 4.12 34.45
N ALA A 47 5.46 5.04 35.33
CA ALA A 47 6.72 5.00 36.06
C ALA A 47 6.94 3.70 36.85
N PHE A 48 5.89 3.16 37.46
CA PHE A 48 5.96 1.96 38.31
C PHE A 48 5.57 0.68 37.57
N LYS A 49 5.33 0.74 36.25
CA LYS A 49 5.03 -0.45 35.46
C LYS A 49 6.32 -1.18 35.08
N ARG A 50 6.26 -2.50 35.02
CA ARG A 50 7.33 -3.35 34.46
C ARG A 50 7.49 -3.11 32.97
N LEU A 51 8.74 -3.08 32.51
CA LEU A 51 9.09 -3.00 31.09
C LEU A 51 8.69 -4.30 30.39
N TYR A 52 8.42 -4.18 29.09
CA TYR A 52 8.39 -5.34 28.22
C TYR A 52 9.81 -5.78 27.86
N ARG A 53 10.01 -7.08 27.61
CA ARG A 53 11.31 -7.64 27.23
C ARG A 53 11.92 -6.90 26.05
N HIS A 54 11.16 -6.70 24.98
CA HIS A 54 11.63 -5.96 23.79
C HIS A 54 11.97 -4.50 24.08
N GLN A 55 11.38 -3.87 25.10
CA GLN A 55 11.73 -2.50 25.50
C GLN A 55 13.09 -2.47 26.21
N LEU A 56 13.36 -3.45 27.08
CA LEU A 56 14.65 -3.57 27.75
C LEU A 56 15.76 -3.92 26.75
N GLU A 57 15.53 -4.91 25.88
CA GLU A 57 16.49 -5.32 24.84
C GLU A 57 16.81 -4.15 23.89
N ALA A 58 15.79 -3.36 23.51
CA ALA A 58 15.97 -2.17 22.69
C ALA A 58 16.81 -1.10 23.41
N LEU A 59 16.54 -0.86 24.69
CA LEU A 59 17.32 0.07 25.51
C LEU A 59 18.78 -0.39 25.64
N GLU A 60 19.02 -1.68 25.90
CA GLU A 60 20.36 -2.25 26.04
C GLU A 60 21.15 -2.17 24.72
N ALA A 61 20.50 -2.47 23.59
CA ALA A 61 21.09 -2.29 22.27
C ALA A 61 21.47 -0.83 21.99
N LEU A 62 20.57 0.11 22.28
CA LEU A 62 20.85 1.53 22.10
C LEU A 62 21.94 2.03 23.05
N ARG A 63 21.97 1.57 24.32
CA ARG A 63 23.04 1.90 25.27
C ARG A 63 24.40 1.35 24.86
N SER A 64 24.43 0.20 24.19
CA SER A 64 25.66 -0.36 23.62
C SER A 64 26.13 0.35 22.35
N GLY A 65 25.49 1.46 21.95
CA GLY A 65 25.85 2.23 20.76
C GLY A 65 25.35 1.66 19.43
N ARG A 66 24.59 0.56 19.44
CA ARG A 66 24.02 -0.06 18.23
C ARG A 66 22.84 0.74 17.70
N ASN A 67 22.53 0.58 16.42
CA ASN A 67 21.26 0.97 15.83
C ASN A 67 20.17 -0.02 16.25
N LEU A 68 18.91 0.37 16.08
CA LEU A 68 17.75 -0.43 16.45
C LEU A 68 16.78 -0.54 15.27
N ILE A 69 16.33 -1.76 15.00
CA ILE A 69 15.17 -2.05 14.15
C ILE A 69 14.17 -2.82 15.02
N LEU A 70 13.11 -2.15 15.46
CA LEU A 70 12.08 -2.74 16.32
C LEU A 70 10.85 -3.08 15.48
N ARG A 71 10.66 -4.39 15.24
CA ARG A 71 9.48 -4.94 14.57
C ARG A 71 8.40 -5.22 15.60
N SER A 72 7.36 -4.40 15.64
CA SER A 72 6.28 -4.59 16.59
C SER A 72 4.97 -3.93 16.15
N GLY A 73 3.85 -4.59 16.45
CA GLY A 73 2.51 -4.10 16.15
C GLY A 73 2.10 -2.87 16.97
N THR A 74 0.89 -2.38 16.76
CA THR A 74 0.33 -1.29 17.60
C THR A 74 0.12 -1.77 19.04
N GLY A 75 0.22 -0.85 20.01
CA GLY A 75 -0.02 -1.16 21.43
C GLY A 75 1.10 -1.91 22.15
N SER A 76 2.25 -2.13 21.53
CA SER A 76 3.41 -2.81 22.16
C SER A 76 4.37 -1.88 22.92
N GLY A 77 4.11 -0.57 22.95
CA GLY A 77 5.00 0.40 23.60
C GLY A 77 6.31 0.66 22.85
N LYS A 78 6.26 0.72 21.51
CA LYS A 78 7.41 1.06 20.64
C LYS A 78 8.00 2.43 20.96
N THR A 79 7.15 3.41 21.25
CA THR A 79 7.59 4.79 21.57
C THR A 79 8.50 4.80 22.79
N GLU A 80 8.15 4.06 23.84
CA GLU A 80 8.95 3.94 25.05
C GLU A 80 10.32 3.29 24.83
N ALA A 81 10.43 2.36 23.88
CA ALA A 81 11.65 1.59 23.65
C ALA A 81 12.84 2.50 23.30
N TRP A 82 12.66 3.47 22.40
CA TRP A 82 13.71 4.45 22.08
C TRP A 82 13.72 5.63 23.05
N LEU A 83 12.55 6.03 23.57
CA LEU A 83 12.44 7.21 24.43
C LEU A 83 13.18 7.01 25.76
N LEU A 84 13.16 5.80 26.33
CA LEU A 84 13.94 5.48 27.53
C LEU A 84 15.44 5.74 27.35
N HIS A 85 15.99 5.47 26.16
CA HIS A 85 17.39 5.78 25.85
C HIS A 85 17.61 7.29 25.74
N ALA A 86 16.74 7.99 25.01
CA ALA A 86 16.84 9.44 24.87
C ALA A 86 16.76 10.16 26.22
N LEU A 87 15.86 9.72 27.11
CA LEU A 87 15.68 10.29 28.45
C LEU A 87 16.85 9.96 29.38
N SER A 88 17.26 8.68 29.49
CA SER A 88 18.32 8.28 30.42
C SER A 88 19.71 8.77 30.01
N SER A 89 19.99 8.83 28.71
CA SER A 89 21.27 9.28 28.17
C SER A 89 21.31 10.78 27.85
N LYS A 90 20.17 11.49 27.97
CA LYS A 90 19.98 12.89 27.55
C LYS A 90 20.50 13.16 26.13
N LEU A 91 20.24 12.21 25.23
CA LEU A 91 20.81 12.19 23.90
C LEU A 91 20.00 13.08 22.95
N PRO A 92 20.61 14.03 22.22
CA PRO A 92 19.89 14.86 21.27
C PRO A 92 19.19 14.01 20.21
N THR A 93 17.87 14.05 20.18
CA THR A 93 17.04 13.11 19.42
C THR A 93 16.16 13.83 18.40
N LEU A 94 16.24 13.40 17.14
CA LEU A 94 15.32 13.81 16.08
C LEU A 94 14.33 12.68 15.82
N ALA A 95 13.05 12.89 16.12
CA ALA A 95 12.01 11.89 15.87
C ALA A 95 11.14 12.28 14.67
N VAL A 96 11.00 11.35 13.73
CA VAL A 96 10.26 11.53 12.48
C VAL A 96 9.02 10.66 12.51
N TYR A 97 7.86 11.29 12.41
CA TYR A 97 6.55 10.63 12.33
C TYR A 97 5.92 10.91 10.96
N PRO A 98 5.19 9.95 10.35
CA PRO A 98 4.54 10.18 9.05
C PRO A 98 3.62 11.39 9.04
N THR A 99 2.78 11.50 10.07
CA THR A 99 1.78 12.56 10.19
C THR A 99 1.70 13.05 11.63
N LEU A 100 2.08 14.31 11.85
CA LEU A 100 2.07 14.90 13.20
C LEU A 100 0.65 15.06 13.77
N ALA A 101 -0.36 15.19 12.90
CA ALA A 101 -1.76 15.22 13.32
C ALA A 101 -2.21 13.88 13.93
N LEU A 102 -1.64 12.76 13.47
CA LEU A 102 -1.98 11.42 13.94
C LEU A 102 -1.07 10.97 15.09
N ALA A 103 0.14 11.52 15.17
CA ALA A 103 1.09 11.27 16.24
C ALA A 103 0.86 12.13 17.51
N ASN A 104 -0.28 12.84 17.61
CA ASN A 104 -0.52 13.80 18.70
C ASN A 104 -0.44 13.16 20.11
N ASP A 105 -0.88 11.90 20.27
CA ASP A 105 -0.78 11.19 21.54
C ASP A 105 0.68 10.87 21.90
N GLN A 106 1.42 10.30 20.94
CA GLN A 106 2.84 10.00 21.10
C GLN A 106 3.61 11.28 21.43
N VAL A 107 3.33 12.38 20.72
CA VAL A 107 3.91 13.70 20.98
C VAL A 107 3.59 14.22 22.37
N ARG A 108 2.33 14.11 22.82
CA ARG A 108 1.89 14.52 24.17
C ARG A 108 2.66 13.75 25.24
N ARG A 109 2.74 12.43 25.11
CA ARG A 109 3.46 11.54 26.03
C ARG A 109 4.97 11.80 26.05
N ILE A 110 5.58 12.02 24.88
CA ILE A 110 7.00 12.38 24.78
C ILE A 110 7.25 13.69 25.53
N LYS A 111 6.41 14.72 25.33
CA LYS A 111 6.54 16.01 26.05
C LYS A 111 6.38 15.85 27.55
N GLU A 112 5.43 15.04 28.00
CA GLU A 112 5.19 14.77 29.42
C GLU A 112 6.41 14.08 30.05
N TYR A 113 6.90 13.00 29.46
CA TYR A 113 8.01 12.23 30.02
C TYR A 113 9.32 13.02 29.97
N ALA A 114 9.58 13.73 28.86
CA ALA A 114 10.74 14.59 28.71
C ALA A 114 10.71 15.78 29.68
N GLY A 115 9.56 16.44 29.85
CA GLY A 115 9.41 17.56 30.77
C GLY A 115 9.72 17.15 32.22
N VAL A 116 9.24 15.98 32.65
CA VAL A 116 9.55 15.42 33.98
C VAL A 116 11.03 15.05 34.13
N ALA A 117 11.66 14.55 33.06
CA ALA A 117 13.09 14.27 33.00
C ALA A 117 13.97 15.54 32.86
N GLY A 118 13.35 16.72 32.72
CA GLY A 118 14.04 18.01 32.58
C GLY A 118 14.65 18.24 31.20
N LEU A 119 14.02 17.72 30.14
CA LEU A 119 14.42 17.86 28.74
C LEU A 119 13.41 18.71 27.97
N GLU A 120 13.91 19.51 27.02
CA GLU A 120 13.08 20.36 26.16
C GLU A 120 12.70 19.65 24.86
N VAL A 121 11.41 19.75 24.49
CA VAL A 121 10.86 19.14 23.28
C VAL A 121 10.14 20.18 22.43
N GLU A 122 10.53 20.29 21.17
CA GLU A 122 9.83 21.13 20.18
C GLU A 122 9.28 20.26 19.03
N VAL A 123 8.07 20.59 18.58
CA VAL A 123 7.43 19.95 17.43
C VAL A 123 7.50 20.93 16.26
N LEU A 124 8.05 20.50 15.14
CA LEU A 124 8.27 21.33 13.98
C LEU A 124 7.60 20.73 12.74
N ASP A 125 6.64 21.47 12.19
CA ASP A 125 6.02 21.21 10.89
C ASP A 125 6.19 22.43 9.96
N ALA A 126 5.70 22.36 8.73
CA ALA A 126 5.81 23.47 7.77
C ALA A 126 5.14 24.76 8.26
N ALA A 127 3.98 24.65 8.91
CA ALA A 127 3.22 25.79 9.42
C ALA A 127 3.94 26.45 10.61
N ARG A 128 4.39 25.65 11.58
CA ARG A 128 5.14 26.07 12.76
C ARG A 128 6.47 26.69 12.37
N ARG A 129 7.17 26.11 11.38
CA ARG A 129 8.38 26.70 10.80
C ARG A 129 8.10 28.11 10.26
N GLY A 130 7.06 28.27 9.44
CA GLY A 130 6.68 29.58 8.90
C GLY A 130 6.33 30.59 10.00
N HIS A 131 5.61 30.13 11.02
CA HIS A 131 5.23 30.94 12.18
C HIS A 131 6.44 31.39 13.02
N LEU A 132 7.38 30.49 13.35
CA LEU A 132 8.61 30.82 14.08
C LEU A 132 9.46 31.86 13.33
N ILE A 133 9.61 31.68 12.02
CA ILE A 133 10.36 32.66 11.19
C ILE A 133 9.69 34.03 11.21
N LYS A 134 8.34 34.09 11.14
CA LYS A 134 7.59 35.35 11.22
C LYS A 134 7.70 36.03 12.59
N LEU A 135 7.68 35.25 13.67
CA LEU A 135 7.69 35.79 15.05
C LEU A 135 9.06 36.30 15.49
N GLU A 136 10.12 35.52 15.31
CA GLU A 136 11.44 35.78 15.93
C GLU A 136 12.58 35.89 14.91
N GLY A 137 12.31 35.62 13.63
CA GLY A 137 13.30 35.60 12.56
C GLY A 137 14.09 34.29 12.50
N SER A 138 14.62 33.97 11.32
CA SER A 138 15.29 32.68 11.04
C SER A 138 16.49 32.38 11.96
N SER A 139 17.27 33.40 12.33
CA SER A 139 18.47 33.22 13.16
C SER A 139 18.12 32.83 14.60
N ARG A 140 17.16 33.52 15.22
CA ARG A 140 16.69 33.21 16.60
C ARG A 140 15.97 31.87 16.64
N ALA A 141 15.09 31.60 15.68
CA ALA A 141 14.40 30.31 15.56
C ALA A 141 15.38 29.14 15.44
N ARG A 142 16.44 29.28 14.64
CA ARG A 142 17.53 28.30 14.55
C ARG A 142 18.24 28.11 15.89
N SER A 143 18.60 29.21 16.56
CA SER A 143 19.28 29.13 17.88
C SER A 143 18.42 28.44 18.93
N ARG A 144 17.12 28.75 18.96
CA ARG A 144 16.12 28.09 19.81
C ARG A 144 16.06 26.59 19.55
N LEU A 145 15.89 26.18 18.28
CA LEU A 145 15.82 24.76 17.90
C LEU A 145 17.12 24.02 18.18
N THR A 146 18.27 24.68 18.05
CA THR A 146 19.59 24.10 18.39
C THR A 146 19.72 23.79 19.88
N LYS A 147 18.99 24.48 20.77
CA LYS A 147 19.03 24.24 22.22
C LYS A 147 18.14 23.08 22.67
N GLN A 148 17.15 22.68 21.87
CA GLN A 148 16.22 21.61 22.21
C GLN A 148 16.93 20.27 22.38
N ASP A 149 16.39 19.39 23.22
CA ASP A 149 16.91 18.03 23.41
C ASP A 149 16.24 17.05 22.44
N ILE A 150 14.93 17.22 22.23
CA ILE A 150 14.15 16.41 21.30
C ILE A 150 13.44 17.33 20.29
N VAL A 151 13.61 17.04 19.01
CA VAL A 151 12.84 17.68 17.94
C VAL A 151 11.98 16.60 17.28
N ILE A 152 10.67 16.86 17.20
CA ILE A 152 9.72 15.97 16.51
C ILE A 152 9.29 16.64 15.21
N THR A 153 9.37 15.93 14.09
CA THR A 153 9.07 16.45 12.75
C THR A 153 8.41 15.38 11.87
N ASN A 154 8.10 15.73 10.63
CA ASN A 154 7.73 14.80 9.57
C ASN A 154 8.83 14.71 8.48
N PRO A 155 8.84 13.65 7.66
CA PRO A 155 9.91 13.45 6.69
C PRO A 155 9.98 14.53 5.62
N ALA A 156 8.84 15.07 5.17
CA ALA A 156 8.79 16.11 4.14
C ALA A 156 9.49 17.39 4.61
N LEU A 157 9.21 17.84 5.83
CA LEU A 157 9.92 18.98 6.40
C LEU A 157 11.39 18.67 6.60
N LEU A 158 11.73 17.48 7.11
CA LEU A 158 13.11 17.09 7.35
C LEU A 158 13.93 17.11 6.05
N LEU A 159 13.39 16.54 4.96
CA LEU A 159 14.03 16.55 3.65
C LEU A 159 14.27 17.99 3.16
N HIS A 160 13.28 18.87 3.34
CA HIS A 160 13.41 20.28 2.98
C HIS A 160 14.53 20.98 3.78
N GLU A 161 14.62 20.74 5.10
CA GLU A 161 15.68 21.31 5.94
C GLU A 161 17.08 20.73 5.64
N ILE A 162 17.16 19.45 5.26
CA ILE A 162 18.40 18.80 4.78
C ILE A 162 18.85 19.45 3.46
N LYS A 163 17.96 19.54 2.46
CA LYS A 163 18.28 20.18 1.17
C LYS A 163 18.74 21.63 1.36
N ARG A 164 18.11 22.39 2.26
CA ARG A 164 18.53 23.77 2.57
C ARG A 164 19.93 23.79 3.19
N ALA A 165 20.20 22.95 4.18
CA ALA A 165 21.52 22.88 4.82
C ALA A 165 22.61 22.49 3.81
N ALA A 166 22.35 21.51 2.95
CA ALA A 166 23.29 21.09 1.91
C ALA A 166 23.57 22.19 0.88
N LEU A 167 22.57 22.97 0.49
CA LEU A 167 22.72 24.09 -0.45
C LEU A 167 23.29 25.37 0.21
N GLY A 168 23.69 25.32 1.48
CA GLY A 168 24.17 26.51 2.23
C GLY A 168 23.09 27.56 2.47
N LYS A 169 21.81 27.20 2.34
CA LYS A 169 20.66 28.08 2.62
C LYS A 169 20.30 28.00 4.10
N ALA A 170 19.59 29.02 4.60
CA ALA A 170 19.19 29.08 6.00
C ALA A 170 18.22 27.93 6.39
N SER A 171 18.76 26.83 6.90
CA SER A 171 18.02 25.73 7.56
C SER A 171 17.88 26.02 9.05
N LEU A 172 16.68 25.80 9.62
CA LEU A 172 16.43 25.96 11.04
C LEU A 172 17.03 24.82 11.88
N LEU A 173 17.14 23.63 11.29
CA LEU A 173 17.66 22.44 11.97
C LEU A 173 19.17 22.24 11.79
N GLU A 174 19.86 23.12 11.05
CA GLU A 174 21.30 23.00 10.77
C GLU A 174 22.14 22.83 12.05
N GLY A 175 21.89 23.62 13.09
CA GLY A 175 22.60 23.50 14.36
C GLY A 175 22.23 22.22 15.14
N PHE A 176 20.99 21.75 15.02
CA PHE A 176 20.57 20.49 15.63
C PHE A 176 21.21 19.27 14.94
N PHE A 177 21.35 19.29 13.61
CA PHE A 177 22.01 18.22 12.85
C PHE A 177 23.46 17.97 13.31
N GLN A 178 24.19 19.02 13.70
CA GLN A 178 25.58 18.90 14.16
C GLN A 178 25.71 18.13 15.49
N LYS A 179 24.71 18.24 16.38
CA LYS A 179 24.70 17.56 17.68
C LYS A 179 23.84 16.30 17.72
N LEU A 180 23.26 15.89 16.59
CA LEU A 180 22.32 14.78 16.52
C LEU A 180 22.95 13.48 17.04
N GLY A 181 22.39 12.91 18.10
CA GLY A 181 22.84 11.63 18.66
C GLY A 181 21.98 10.44 18.22
N LEU A 182 20.66 10.62 18.12
CA LEU A 182 19.70 9.59 17.72
C LEU A 182 18.67 10.14 16.72
N LEU A 183 18.49 9.42 15.61
CA LEU A 183 17.40 9.62 14.67
C LEU A 183 16.37 8.50 14.85
N VAL A 184 15.12 8.85 15.12
CA VAL A 184 14.01 7.90 15.24
C VAL A 184 13.13 8.00 14.01
N LEU A 185 12.86 6.88 13.37
CA LEU A 185 11.91 6.74 12.27
C LEU A 185 10.75 5.88 12.75
N ASP A 186 9.61 6.49 13.04
CA ASP A 186 8.41 5.76 13.46
C ASP A 186 7.55 5.37 12.26
N GLU A 187 6.84 4.25 12.39
CA GLU A 187 5.95 3.68 11.36
C GLU A 187 6.58 3.64 9.96
N VAL A 188 7.79 3.07 9.82
CA VAL A 188 8.46 2.95 8.51
C VAL A 188 7.58 2.20 7.48
N ASP A 189 6.71 1.32 7.96
CA ASP A 189 5.72 0.59 7.18
C ASP A 189 4.57 1.44 6.62
N PHE A 190 4.49 2.73 6.99
CA PHE A 190 3.58 3.69 6.37
C PHE A 190 4.03 4.09 4.96
N TYR A 191 5.31 3.95 4.65
CA TYR A 191 5.92 4.49 3.44
C TYR A 191 6.03 3.44 2.33
N GLY A 192 5.84 3.89 1.08
CA GLY A 192 6.12 3.10 -0.11
C GLY A 192 7.63 2.94 -0.36
N PRO A 193 8.04 2.05 -1.28
CA PRO A 193 9.46 1.77 -1.54
C PRO A 193 10.26 3.01 -1.97
N ARG A 194 9.63 3.93 -2.70
CA ARG A 194 10.23 5.20 -3.13
C ARG A 194 10.53 6.09 -1.91
N GLU A 195 9.57 6.30 -1.03
CA GLU A 195 9.72 7.12 0.18
C GLU A 195 10.76 6.52 1.12
N VAL A 196 10.79 5.19 1.27
CA VAL A 196 11.82 4.48 2.03
C VAL A 196 13.22 4.74 1.44
N ALA A 197 13.37 4.69 0.12
CA ALA A 197 14.64 5.04 -0.54
C ALA A 197 15.04 6.51 -0.25
N VAL A 198 14.08 7.43 -0.20
CA VAL A 198 14.35 8.83 0.19
C VAL A 198 14.72 8.95 1.67
N LEU A 199 14.08 8.22 2.60
CA LEU A 199 14.47 8.17 4.03
C LEU A 199 15.92 7.72 4.19
N MET A 200 16.30 6.64 3.50
CA MET A 200 17.69 6.16 3.48
C MET A 200 18.64 7.24 2.92
N GLY A 201 18.20 7.95 1.87
CA GLY A 201 18.93 9.08 1.31
C GLY A 201 19.14 10.21 2.31
N MET A 202 18.12 10.51 3.11
CA MET A 202 18.18 11.51 4.18
C MET A 202 19.16 11.08 5.28
N ILE A 203 19.24 9.80 5.64
CA ILE A 203 20.24 9.28 6.59
C ILE A 203 21.65 9.50 6.03
N LYS A 204 21.91 9.11 4.77
CA LYS A 204 23.20 9.37 4.09
C LYS A 204 23.53 10.87 4.07
N ALA A 205 22.55 11.71 3.75
CA ALA A 205 22.71 13.15 3.72
C ALA A 205 23.07 13.74 5.09
N LEU A 206 22.39 13.31 6.15
CA LEU A 206 22.66 13.75 7.52
C LEU A 206 24.07 13.33 7.97
N LYS A 207 24.48 12.09 7.69
CA LYS A 207 25.84 11.61 7.99
C LYS A 207 26.89 12.45 7.26
N MET A 208 26.69 12.76 5.98
CA MET A 208 27.59 13.63 5.22
C MET A 208 27.64 15.08 5.74
N LEU A 209 26.51 15.64 6.18
CA LEU A 209 26.43 17.00 6.72
C LEU A 209 27.00 17.14 8.12
N ARG A 210 26.94 16.08 8.93
CA ARG A 210 27.49 16.04 10.29
C ARG A 210 28.96 15.60 10.32
N GLY A 211 29.38 14.74 9.40
CA GLY A 211 30.70 14.08 9.39
C GLY A 211 30.78 12.86 10.32
N GLU A 212 30.18 12.93 11.50
CA GLU A 212 30.13 11.84 12.48
C GLU A 212 28.87 10.96 12.37
N GLY A 213 28.98 9.69 12.78
CA GLY A 213 27.86 8.75 12.85
C GLY A 213 26.91 9.02 14.03
N PHE A 214 25.61 8.87 13.81
CA PHE A 214 24.54 8.92 14.83
C PHE A 214 23.83 7.57 14.90
N GLN A 215 23.09 7.31 15.98
CA GLN A 215 22.28 6.10 16.10
C GLN A 215 20.96 6.28 15.34
N VAL A 216 20.44 5.20 14.76
CA VAL A 216 19.10 5.17 14.17
C VAL A 216 18.25 4.14 14.90
N ALA A 217 17.02 4.53 15.25
CA ALA A 217 15.97 3.63 15.71
C ALA A 217 14.81 3.64 14.69
N ALA A 218 14.67 2.55 13.93
CA ALA A 218 13.57 2.34 13.00
C ALA A 218 12.49 1.47 13.65
N LEU A 219 11.26 1.98 13.73
CA LEU A 219 10.11 1.29 14.31
C LEU A 219 9.12 0.94 13.19
N THR A 220 8.68 -0.32 13.15
CA THR A 220 7.82 -0.80 12.06
C THR A 220 6.99 -2.00 12.49
N ALA A 221 5.82 -2.24 11.90
CA ALA A 221 5.08 -3.49 12.12
C ALA A 221 5.32 -4.53 11.01
N THR A 222 5.49 -4.12 9.75
CA THR A 222 5.41 -5.03 8.60
C THR A 222 6.64 -5.06 7.68
N LEU A 223 7.79 -4.52 8.12
CA LEU A 223 9.03 -4.60 7.33
C LEU A 223 9.42 -6.06 7.03
N GLU A 224 9.65 -6.40 5.75
CA GLU A 224 9.99 -7.76 5.29
C GLU A 224 11.39 -8.19 5.70
N ASN A 225 12.35 -7.35 5.33
CA ASN A 225 13.78 -7.64 5.28
C ASN A 225 14.56 -6.66 6.18
N PRO A 226 14.36 -6.72 7.52
CA PRO A 226 15.08 -5.85 8.45
C PRO A 226 16.61 -5.97 8.34
N GLU A 227 17.12 -7.11 7.86
CA GLU A 227 18.54 -7.37 7.64
C GLU A 227 19.14 -6.44 6.57
N ASP A 228 18.39 -6.12 5.52
CA ASP A 228 18.89 -5.22 4.47
C ASP A 228 18.95 -3.76 4.99
N LEU A 229 17.98 -3.36 5.81
CA LEU A 229 18.04 -2.07 6.51
C LEU A 229 19.21 -2.04 7.52
N ALA A 230 19.46 -3.14 8.24
CA ALA A 230 20.57 -3.29 9.16
C ALA A 230 21.93 -3.19 8.44
N ARG A 231 22.07 -3.87 7.28
CA ARG A 231 23.27 -3.80 6.42
C ARG A 231 23.50 -2.38 5.95
N PHE A 232 22.45 -1.70 5.50
CA PHE A 232 22.54 -0.30 5.12
C PHE A 232 23.01 0.60 6.27
N PHE A 233 22.49 0.40 7.49
CA PHE A 233 22.95 1.15 8.65
C PHE A 233 24.42 0.89 8.98
N LEU A 234 24.88 -0.35 8.86
CA LEU A 234 26.29 -0.69 9.06
C LEU A 234 27.17 0.03 8.03
N GLU A 235 26.81 -0.02 6.75
CA GLU A 235 27.56 0.62 5.66
C GLU A 235 27.60 2.15 5.76
N VAL A 236 26.51 2.80 6.19
CA VAL A 236 26.39 4.26 6.19
C VAL A 236 26.81 4.89 7.51
N LEU A 237 26.46 4.26 8.63
CA LEU A 237 26.64 4.82 9.97
C LEU A 237 27.80 4.17 10.72
N GLU A 238 28.44 3.14 10.15
CA GLU A 238 29.57 2.42 10.72
C GLU A 238 29.21 1.81 12.09
N ARG A 239 27.98 1.32 12.22
CA ARG A 239 27.40 0.79 13.47
C ARG A 239 26.51 -0.41 13.22
N ASP A 240 26.70 -1.46 14.02
CA ASP A 240 25.83 -2.64 14.01
C ASP A 240 24.40 -2.29 14.43
N SER A 241 23.45 -3.12 14.00
CA SER A 241 22.02 -2.99 14.32
C SER A 241 21.54 -4.17 15.16
N ALA A 242 20.69 -3.91 16.14
CA ALA A 242 19.87 -4.93 16.78
C ALA A 242 18.50 -5.00 16.08
N ILE A 243 18.11 -6.19 15.63
CA ILE A 243 16.76 -6.46 15.13
C ILE A 243 16.00 -7.13 16.27
N ILE A 244 14.96 -6.47 16.76
CA ILE A 244 14.19 -6.90 17.92
C ILE A 244 12.73 -7.03 17.55
N GLU A 245 12.10 -8.12 17.97
CA GLU A 245 10.68 -8.36 17.77
C GLU A 245 9.90 -8.11 19.06
N GLY A 246 8.91 -7.23 19.00
CA GLY A 246 8.01 -6.93 20.11
C GLY A 246 6.64 -7.54 19.87
N ARG A 247 6.16 -8.37 20.80
CA ARG A 247 4.78 -8.87 20.75
C ARG A 247 3.79 -7.75 21.07
N PRO A 248 2.74 -7.54 20.26
CA PRO A 248 1.70 -6.57 20.61
C PRO A 248 0.89 -7.06 21.80
N PHE A 249 0.37 -6.11 22.58
CA PHE A 249 -0.68 -6.41 23.55
C PHE A 249 -2.04 -6.38 22.83
N ARG A 250 -2.78 -7.48 22.91
CA ARG A 250 -4.16 -7.57 22.43
C ARG A 250 -4.94 -8.49 23.37
N VAL A 251 -6.11 -8.06 23.81
CA VAL A 251 -7.07 -8.96 24.46
C VAL A 251 -7.60 -9.99 23.46
N GLU A 252 -8.28 -11.03 23.94
CA GLU A 252 -9.01 -11.95 23.04
C GLU A 252 -9.91 -11.14 22.09
N ASN A 253 -9.95 -11.48 20.81
CA ASN A 253 -10.86 -10.84 19.85
C ASN A 253 -11.88 -11.85 19.32
N ARG A 254 -13.16 -11.56 19.50
CA ARG A 254 -14.27 -12.37 18.98
C ARG A 254 -14.74 -11.76 17.67
N VAL A 255 -14.66 -12.54 16.60
CA VAL A 255 -15.01 -12.10 15.25
C VAL A 255 -16.37 -12.65 14.89
N TYR A 256 -17.26 -11.79 14.39
CA TYR A 256 -18.61 -12.12 13.96
C TYR A 256 -18.82 -11.61 12.53
N VAL A 257 -19.21 -12.50 11.61
CA VAL A 257 -19.65 -12.15 10.25
C VAL A 257 -21.16 -12.34 10.20
N VAL A 258 -21.91 -11.24 10.10
CA VAL A 258 -23.37 -11.25 10.12
C VAL A 258 -23.88 -11.69 8.75
N LEU A 259 -24.72 -12.72 8.71
CA LEU A 259 -25.19 -13.34 7.48
C LEU A 259 -26.62 -12.90 7.12
N GLY A 260 -27.51 -12.82 8.11
CA GLY A 260 -28.89 -12.33 7.93
C GLY A 260 -29.86 -12.91 8.96
N LYS A 261 -31.13 -12.50 8.88
CA LYS A 261 -32.21 -13.03 9.72
C LYS A 261 -32.96 -14.17 9.03
N ASP A 262 -33.67 -14.98 9.84
CA ASP A 262 -34.60 -16.02 9.38
C ASP A 262 -34.02 -17.04 8.39
N MET A 263 -32.70 -17.25 8.40
CA MET A 263 -32.00 -18.02 7.36
C MET A 263 -32.50 -19.47 7.21
N ARG A 264 -33.00 -20.11 8.27
CA ARG A 264 -33.56 -21.48 8.18
C ARG A 264 -34.80 -21.54 7.30
N LYS A 265 -35.69 -20.55 7.42
CA LYS A 265 -36.88 -20.43 6.57
C LYS A 265 -36.46 -20.17 5.13
N GLN A 266 -35.52 -19.24 4.93
CA GLN A 266 -34.99 -18.89 3.62
C GLN A 266 -34.32 -20.09 2.94
N TRP A 267 -33.55 -20.89 3.69
CA TRP A 267 -32.92 -22.11 3.20
C TRP A 267 -33.95 -23.10 2.66
N ILE A 268 -35.03 -23.36 3.40
CA ILE A 268 -36.10 -24.28 2.97
C ILE A 268 -36.77 -23.75 1.68
N GLU A 269 -37.11 -22.47 1.63
CA GLU A 269 -37.75 -21.85 0.47
C GLU A 269 -36.84 -21.85 -0.77
N LEU A 270 -35.58 -21.44 -0.61
CA LEU A 270 -34.60 -21.41 -1.69
C LEU A 270 -34.25 -22.82 -2.16
N LYS A 271 -34.13 -23.79 -1.25
CA LYS A 271 -33.90 -25.19 -1.60
C LYS A 271 -35.02 -25.72 -2.49
N ALA A 272 -36.29 -25.51 -2.12
CA ALA A 272 -37.41 -25.94 -2.93
C ALA A 272 -37.38 -25.32 -4.35
N LYS A 273 -37.26 -23.99 -4.44
CA LYS A 273 -37.30 -23.25 -5.71
C LYS A 273 -36.08 -23.50 -6.61
N ILE A 274 -34.88 -23.61 -6.04
CA ILE A 274 -33.66 -23.88 -6.82
C ILE A 274 -33.66 -25.34 -7.31
N THR A 275 -34.22 -26.27 -6.52
CA THR A 275 -34.35 -27.68 -6.96
C THR A 275 -35.25 -27.81 -8.20
N GLU A 276 -36.28 -26.98 -8.33
CA GLU A 276 -37.12 -26.92 -9.55
C GLU A 276 -36.35 -26.44 -10.79
N LEU A 277 -35.25 -25.71 -10.59
CA LEU A 277 -34.37 -25.16 -11.63
C LEU A 277 -32.98 -25.80 -11.59
N ALA A 278 -32.88 -27.04 -11.09
CA ALA A 278 -31.60 -27.73 -10.92
C ALA A 278 -30.83 -27.90 -12.24
N ASP A 279 -31.54 -27.96 -13.38
CA ASP A 279 -30.95 -28.02 -14.72
C ASP A 279 -30.21 -26.73 -15.11
N ARG A 280 -30.53 -25.59 -14.49
CA ARG A 280 -29.91 -24.28 -14.77
C ARG A 280 -28.66 -24.00 -13.94
N VAL A 281 -28.41 -24.78 -12.90
CA VAL A 281 -27.25 -24.67 -12.00
C VAL A 281 -26.36 -25.91 -12.12
N ALA A 282 -25.15 -25.84 -11.56
CA ALA A 282 -24.23 -26.96 -11.47
C ALA A 282 -24.33 -27.65 -10.08
N PRO A 283 -23.71 -28.84 -9.88
CA PRO A 283 -23.84 -29.61 -8.64
C PRO A 283 -23.45 -28.86 -7.37
N ASP A 284 -22.48 -27.96 -7.45
CA ASP A 284 -21.98 -27.16 -6.32
C ASP A 284 -23.07 -26.37 -5.56
N VAL A 285 -24.08 -25.86 -6.28
CA VAL A 285 -25.23 -25.16 -5.70
C VAL A 285 -26.14 -26.14 -4.96
N MET A 286 -26.36 -27.33 -5.53
CA MET A 286 -27.20 -28.35 -4.92
C MET A 286 -26.54 -28.91 -3.65
N GLU A 287 -25.23 -29.16 -3.69
CA GLU A 287 -24.43 -29.59 -2.54
C GLU A 287 -24.47 -28.57 -1.39
N SER A 288 -24.49 -27.28 -1.72
CA SER A 288 -24.64 -26.18 -0.76
C SER A 288 -26.03 -26.16 -0.09
N LEU A 289 -27.06 -26.73 -0.73
CA LEU A 289 -28.43 -26.76 -0.22
C LEU A 289 -28.77 -28.06 0.54
N GLU A 290 -27.87 -29.04 0.57
CA GLU A 290 -28.10 -30.34 1.24
C GLU A 290 -28.38 -30.19 2.75
N SER A 291 -27.62 -29.33 3.42
CA SER A 291 -27.74 -29.03 4.87
C SER A 291 -27.75 -27.53 5.13
N PHE A 292 -28.29 -27.13 6.29
CA PHE A 292 -28.34 -25.72 6.67
C PHE A 292 -26.95 -25.11 6.85
N GLU A 293 -26.01 -25.89 7.36
CA GLU A 293 -24.64 -25.48 7.66
C GLU A 293 -23.86 -25.22 6.36
N ARG A 294 -24.00 -26.08 5.34
CA ARG A 294 -23.43 -25.82 4.00
C ARG A 294 -24.07 -24.61 3.33
N PHE A 295 -25.39 -24.43 3.51
CA PHE A 295 -26.09 -23.24 3.02
C PHE A 295 -25.56 -21.98 3.69
N LYS A 296 -25.36 -22.03 5.01
CA LYS A 296 -24.81 -20.93 5.81
C LYS A 296 -23.40 -20.55 5.35
N GLU A 297 -22.57 -21.52 5.02
CA GLU A 297 -21.22 -21.28 4.47
C GLU A 297 -21.21 -20.63 3.09
N ASN A 298 -22.26 -20.86 2.30
CA ASN A 298 -22.36 -20.42 0.90
C ASN A 298 -23.53 -19.47 0.64
N VAL A 299 -24.11 -18.86 1.67
CA VAL A 299 -25.40 -18.15 1.56
C VAL A 299 -25.35 -17.06 0.49
N HIS A 300 -24.28 -16.28 0.44
CA HIS A 300 -24.13 -15.18 -0.52
C HIS A 300 -24.12 -15.68 -1.97
N LYS A 301 -23.42 -16.79 -2.24
CA LYS A 301 -23.45 -17.48 -3.53
C LYS A 301 -24.86 -17.92 -3.89
N ILE A 302 -25.59 -18.54 -2.95
CA ILE A 302 -26.94 -19.03 -3.18
C ILE A 302 -27.93 -17.88 -3.42
N LEU A 303 -27.81 -16.78 -2.68
CA LEU A 303 -28.63 -15.59 -2.90
C LEU A 303 -28.39 -14.99 -4.29
N GLU A 304 -27.12 -14.94 -4.73
CA GLU A 304 -26.77 -14.48 -6.07
C GLU A 304 -27.31 -15.39 -7.17
N VAL A 305 -27.22 -16.72 -7.00
CA VAL A 305 -27.80 -17.69 -7.92
C VAL A 305 -29.32 -17.52 -7.96
N ALA A 306 -29.98 -17.40 -6.81
CA ALA A 306 -31.42 -17.17 -6.72
C ALA A 306 -31.82 -15.89 -7.46
N GLN A 307 -31.08 -14.79 -7.24
CA GLN A 307 -31.29 -13.53 -7.95
C GLN A 307 -31.19 -13.70 -9.46
N ALA A 308 -30.15 -14.40 -9.93
CA ALA A 308 -29.88 -14.61 -11.35
C ALA A 308 -30.91 -15.54 -12.01
N LEU A 309 -31.57 -16.40 -11.23
CA LEU A 309 -32.69 -17.24 -11.66
C LEU A 309 -34.05 -16.53 -11.57
N ASN A 310 -34.09 -15.24 -11.19
CA ASN A 310 -35.31 -14.48 -10.89
C ASN A 310 -36.17 -15.09 -9.78
N ILE A 311 -35.55 -15.84 -8.87
CA ILE A 311 -36.21 -16.29 -7.64
C ILE A 311 -36.26 -15.09 -6.69
N ALA A 312 -37.45 -14.78 -6.18
CA ALA A 312 -37.62 -13.74 -5.18
C ALA A 312 -36.72 -14.01 -3.97
N ILE A 313 -35.74 -13.13 -3.75
CA ILE A 313 -34.83 -13.22 -2.62
C ILE A 313 -35.56 -12.70 -1.38
N PRO A 314 -35.68 -13.50 -0.32
CA PRO A 314 -36.17 -12.99 0.96
C PRO A 314 -35.23 -11.89 1.48
N SER A 315 -35.78 -10.81 2.05
CA SER A 315 -34.96 -9.77 2.67
C SER A 315 -34.10 -10.38 3.77
N MET A 316 -32.78 -10.25 3.66
CA MET A 316 -31.84 -10.69 4.70
C MET A 316 -31.91 -9.78 5.96
N ASP A 317 -32.63 -8.65 5.85
CA ASP A 317 -32.86 -7.63 6.90
C ASP A 317 -31.61 -7.29 7.73
N LEU A 318 -30.50 -7.01 7.02
CA LEU A 318 -29.25 -6.57 7.61
C LEU A 318 -29.32 -5.07 7.91
N ASP A 319 -30.15 -4.67 8.88
CA ASP A 319 -30.16 -3.31 9.41
C ASP A 319 -29.11 -3.16 10.53
N PRO A 320 -28.00 -2.44 10.30
CA PRO A 320 -27.00 -2.21 11.34
C PRO A 320 -27.57 -1.40 12.52
N LEU A 321 -28.64 -0.60 12.33
CA LEU A 321 -29.15 0.30 13.36
C LEU A 321 -29.62 -0.43 14.62
N ALA A 322 -30.31 -1.55 14.47
CA ALA A 322 -30.78 -2.35 15.60
C ALA A 322 -29.63 -2.79 16.52
N LEU A 323 -28.50 -3.17 15.92
CA LEU A 323 -27.30 -3.57 16.64
C LEU A 323 -26.57 -2.35 17.23
N LEU A 324 -26.38 -1.30 16.43
CA LEU A 324 -25.68 -0.08 16.86
C LEU A 324 -26.42 0.64 17.99
N ALA A 325 -27.76 0.64 18.00
CA ALA A 325 -28.57 1.24 19.06
C ALA A 325 -28.28 0.62 20.43
N LYS A 326 -28.05 -0.70 20.49
CA LYS A 326 -27.69 -1.40 21.72
C LYS A 326 -26.27 -1.09 22.18
N TYR A 327 -25.33 -0.87 21.26
CA TYR A 327 -23.95 -0.50 21.60
C TYR A 327 -23.80 0.89 22.22
N VAL A 328 -24.81 1.77 22.09
CA VAL A 328 -24.80 3.09 22.73
C VAL A 328 -24.79 2.96 24.26
N GLU A 329 -25.34 1.87 24.79
CA GLU A 329 -25.42 1.61 26.23
C GLU A 329 -24.18 0.87 26.78
N ASP A 330 -23.21 0.52 25.91
CA ASP A 330 -22.01 -0.20 26.33
C ASP A 330 -21.06 0.69 27.14
N SER A 331 -20.23 0.05 27.97
CA SER A 331 -19.25 0.75 28.80
C SER A 331 -18.14 1.37 27.95
N TRP A 332 -17.81 0.74 26.83
CA TRP A 332 -16.66 1.06 25.98
C TRP A 332 -17.06 1.62 24.61
N VAL A 333 -16.10 2.25 23.94
CA VAL A 333 -16.34 2.86 22.62
C VAL A 333 -16.41 1.77 21.55
N THR A 334 -17.38 1.91 20.65
CA THR A 334 -17.51 1.16 19.39
C THR A 334 -17.12 2.06 18.22
N LEU A 335 -16.16 1.61 17.41
CA LEU A 335 -15.84 2.24 16.13
C LEU A 335 -16.65 1.59 15.01
N VAL A 336 -17.26 2.39 14.16
CA VAL A 336 -18.01 1.92 13.00
C VAL A 336 -17.35 2.47 11.74
N PHE A 337 -16.76 1.59 10.95
CA PHE A 337 -16.17 1.94 9.66
C PHE A 337 -17.20 1.80 8.53
N THR A 338 -17.32 2.84 7.71
CA THR A 338 -18.19 2.89 6.53
C THR A 338 -17.39 3.08 5.26
N ARG A 339 -18.01 2.90 4.09
CA ARG A 339 -17.34 3.19 2.80
C ARG A 339 -17.22 4.69 2.50
N SER A 340 -18.22 5.52 2.87
CA SER A 340 -18.22 6.96 2.56
C SER A 340 -18.65 7.84 3.72
N ILE A 341 -18.41 9.15 3.57
CA ILE A 341 -18.86 10.18 4.52
C ILE A 341 -20.38 10.25 4.53
N ALA A 342 -21.03 10.26 3.36
CA ALA A 342 -22.49 10.25 3.29
C ALA A 342 -23.08 9.08 4.08
N LYS A 343 -22.50 7.87 3.97
CA LYS A 343 -23.00 6.72 4.72
C LYS A 343 -22.77 6.87 6.23
N ALA A 344 -21.62 7.42 6.64
CA ALA A 344 -21.34 7.69 8.05
C ALA A 344 -22.35 8.68 8.66
N GLU A 345 -22.61 9.79 7.96
CA GLU A 345 -23.58 10.81 8.37
C GLU A 345 -25.02 10.29 8.33
N GLU A 346 -25.40 9.52 7.31
CA GLU A 346 -26.71 8.88 7.21
C GLU A 346 -26.97 7.97 8.41
N LEU A 347 -26.04 7.07 8.70
CA LEU A 347 -26.16 6.14 9.83
C LEU A 347 -26.19 6.88 11.16
N ALA A 348 -25.31 7.87 11.35
CA ALA A 348 -25.29 8.68 12.58
C ALA A 348 -26.63 9.40 12.79
N ARG A 349 -27.18 10.02 11.73
CA ARG A 349 -28.46 10.74 11.79
C ARG A 349 -29.63 9.81 12.05
N ARG A 350 -29.74 8.69 11.33
CA ARG A 350 -30.81 7.69 11.53
C ARG A 350 -30.77 7.10 12.94
N LEU A 351 -29.57 6.73 13.40
CA LEU A 351 -29.39 6.22 14.75
C LEU A 351 -29.79 7.26 15.80
N ARG A 352 -29.37 8.53 15.67
CA ARG A 352 -29.80 9.60 16.57
C ARG A 352 -31.30 9.87 16.54
N SER A 353 -32.00 9.63 15.43
CA SER A 353 -33.46 9.82 15.39
C SER A 353 -34.24 8.71 16.11
N GLU A 354 -33.67 7.51 16.19
CA GLU A 354 -34.28 6.35 16.86
C GLU A 354 -33.93 6.29 18.36
N LEU A 355 -32.86 6.96 18.78
CA LEU A 355 -32.42 6.99 20.17
C LEU A 355 -33.20 8.00 21.03
N PRO A 356 -33.42 7.69 22.32
CA PRO A 356 -33.88 8.67 23.31
C PRO A 356 -32.98 9.90 23.36
N ASP A 357 -33.54 11.07 23.68
CA ASP A 357 -32.82 12.36 23.68
C ASP A 357 -31.51 12.34 24.48
N TYR A 358 -31.50 11.67 25.63
CA TYR A 358 -30.32 11.58 26.51
C TYR A 358 -29.17 10.72 25.93
N LEU A 359 -29.43 9.89 24.91
CA LEU A 359 -28.43 9.05 24.24
C LEU A 359 -27.97 9.60 22.89
N LYS A 360 -28.60 10.66 22.36
CA LYS A 360 -28.27 11.20 21.03
C LYS A 360 -26.83 11.72 20.95
N GLU A 361 -26.31 12.31 22.03
CA GLU A 361 -24.93 12.79 22.10
C GLU A 361 -23.89 11.66 22.17
N ALA A 362 -24.32 10.42 22.44
CA ALA A 362 -23.43 9.28 22.48
C ALA A 362 -23.02 8.76 21.09
N VAL A 363 -23.59 9.32 20.01
CA VAL A 363 -23.28 8.97 18.61
C VAL A 363 -22.68 10.16 17.90
N ALA A 364 -21.45 10.04 17.41
CA ALA A 364 -20.80 11.07 16.60
C ALA A 364 -20.22 10.49 15.31
N SER A 365 -20.21 11.30 14.26
CA SER A 365 -19.47 11.04 13.03
C SER A 365 -18.06 11.64 13.14
N HIS A 366 -17.11 11.07 12.40
CA HIS A 366 -15.74 11.57 12.34
C HIS A 366 -15.17 11.44 10.93
N HIS A 367 -14.90 12.59 10.29
CA HIS A 367 -14.30 12.65 8.96
C HIS A 367 -13.66 14.01 8.71
N HIS A 368 -12.84 14.10 7.65
CA HIS A 368 -12.03 15.29 7.35
C HIS A 368 -12.86 16.54 7.02
N LEU A 369 -14.09 16.38 6.51
CA LEU A 369 -15.03 17.51 6.30
C LEU A 369 -15.60 18.12 7.59
N LEU A 370 -15.39 17.52 8.77
CA LEU A 370 -15.77 18.17 10.02
C LEU A 370 -14.73 19.22 10.42
N SER A 371 -15.19 20.31 11.04
CA SER A 371 -14.29 21.33 11.59
C SER A 371 -13.31 20.69 12.57
N ARG A 372 -12.12 21.29 12.72
CA ARG A 372 -11.11 20.80 13.68
C ARG A 372 -11.68 20.76 15.11
N GLU A 373 -12.53 21.72 15.46
CA GLU A 373 -13.23 21.77 16.74
C GLU A 373 -14.25 20.65 16.90
N ALA A 374 -15.06 20.36 15.87
CA ALA A 374 -16.03 19.28 15.91
C ALA A 374 -15.36 17.90 16.04
N ARG A 375 -14.25 17.67 15.31
CA ARG A 375 -13.44 16.45 15.47
C ARG A 375 -12.86 16.34 16.87
N ALA A 376 -12.22 17.40 17.37
CA ALA A 376 -11.68 17.43 18.72
C ALA A 376 -12.76 17.16 19.79
N LYS A 377 -13.98 17.69 19.61
CA LYS A 377 -15.12 17.44 20.50
C LYS A 377 -15.55 15.98 20.45
N ALA A 378 -15.61 15.37 19.26
CA ALA A 378 -15.95 13.94 19.12
C ALA A 378 -14.87 13.03 19.73
N GLU A 379 -13.59 13.34 19.50
CA GLU A 379 -12.45 12.63 20.08
C GLU A 379 -12.43 12.72 21.62
N GLU A 380 -12.61 13.92 22.18
CA GLU A 380 -12.69 14.13 23.63
C GLU A 380 -13.95 13.50 24.22
N GLY A 381 -15.07 13.56 23.49
CA GLY A 381 -16.30 12.87 23.85
C GLY A 381 -16.09 11.36 23.98
N ALA A 382 -15.36 10.75 23.05
CA ALA A 382 -15.04 9.32 23.10
C ALA A 382 -14.06 9.00 24.23
N ARG A 383 -13.02 9.83 24.41
CA ARG A 383 -12.02 9.67 25.48
C ARG A 383 -12.64 9.76 26.88
N SER A 384 -13.60 10.68 27.06
CA SER A 384 -14.33 10.88 28.32
C SER A 384 -15.51 9.90 28.50
N GLY A 385 -15.79 9.05 27.50
CA GLY A 385 -16.88 8.08 27.53
C GLY A 385 -18.27 8.65 27.30
N LYS A 386 -18.39 9.94 26.93
CA LYS A 386 -19.65 10.59 26.52
C LYS A 386 -20.13 10.12 25.16
N VAL A 387 -19.20 9.96 24.21
CA VAL A 387 -19.47 9.37 22.89
C VAL A 387 -19.14 7.88 22.97
N LYS A 388 -20.12 7.04 22.66
CA LYS A 388 -20.03 5.58 22.68
C LYS A 388 -19.87 4.99 21.29
N LEU A 389 -20.38 5.67 20.26
CA LEU A 389 -20.25 5.27 18.86
C LEU A 389 -19.61 6.38 18.04
N LEU A 390 -18.51 6.03 17.39
CA LEU A 390 -17.84 6.88 16.41
C LEU A 390 -17.92 6.25 15.03
N ILE A 391 -18.59 6.93 14.11
CA ILE A 391 -18.81 6.46 12.73
C ILE A 391 -17.88 7.23 11.78
N SER A 392 -17.00 6.53 11.08
CA SER A 392 -15.97 7.15 10.22
C SER A 392 -15.71 6.31 8.97
N PRO A 393 -15.52 6.93 7.79
CA PRO A 393 -15.13 6.17 6.60
C PRO A 393 -13.66 5.72 6.63
N ARG A 394 -12.74 6.64 6.99
CA ARG A 394 -11.29 6.35 7.00
C ARG A 394 -10.50 7.06 8.10
N THR A 395 -10.89 8.27 8.51
CA THR A 395 -10.04 9.10 9.39
C THR A 395 -9.69 8.48 10.75
N LEU A 396 -10.50 7.56 11.26
CA LEU A 396 -10.23 6.83 12.51
C LEU A 396 -9.41 5.53 12.31
N SER A 397 -9.08 5.14 11.07
CA SER A 397 -8.19 4.00 10.83
C SER A 397 -6.73 4.31 11.20
N GLN A 398 -6.40 5.60 11.34
CA GLN A 398 -5.05 6.11 11.61
C GLN A 398 -4.92 6.68 13.04
N GLY A 399 -3.67 6.87 13.51
CA GLY A 399 -3.10 7.05 14.88
C GLY A 399 -3.87 7.66 16.07
N ILE A 400 -5.13 8.03 15.99
CA ILE A 400 -5.86 8.87 16.94
C ILE A 400 -6.19 8.12 18.25
N ASP A 401 -5.92 8.76 19.38
CA ASP A 401 -6.34 8.31 20.73
C ASP A 401 -7.79 8.75 21.00
N ILE A 402 -8.73 7.81 20.89
CA ILE A 402 -10.15 8.02 21.15
C ILE A 402 -10.63 7.28 22.41
N GLY A 403 -9.71 6.88 23.30
CA GLY A 403 -10.01 6.11 24.48
C GLY A 403 -10.02 4.59 24.27
N THR A 404 -10.71 3.87 25.16
CA THR A 404 -10.77 2.39 25.16
C THR A 404 -11.82 1.91 24.16
N VAL A 405 -11.36 1.42 23.02
CA VAL A 405 -12.21 0.82 21.99
C VAL A 405 -12.32 -0.69 22.25
N ALA A 406 -13.54 -1.16 22.56
CA ALA A 406 -13.82 -2.58 22.71
C ALA A 406 -14.18 -3.24 21.38
N ARG A 407 -14.85 -2.50 20.49
CA ARG A 407 -15.50 -3.09 19.31
C ARG A 407 -15.21 -2.29 18.06
N ILE A 408 -14.98 -3.00 16.96
CA ILE A 408 -14.98 -2.45 15.61
C ILE A 408 -16.09 -3.12 14.81
N VAL A 409 -16.91 -2.30 14.16
CA VAL A 409 -17.94 -2.72 13.22
C VAL A 409 -17.52 -2.29 11.82
N HIS A 410 -17.33 -3.25 10.91
CA HIS A 410 -17.11 -2.98 9.48
C HIS A 410 -18.46 -3.03 8.77
N ILE A 411 -18.94 -1.88 8.31
CA ILE A 411 -20.07 -1.80 7.38
C ILE A 411 -19.47 -1.85 5.98
N GLY A 412 -19.24 -3.09 5.55
CA GLY A 412 -18.43 -3.46 4.41
C GLY A 412 -16.93 -3.49 4.72
N LEU A 413 -16.26 -4.54 4.23
CA LEU A 413 -14.82 -4.70 4.32
C LEU A 413 -14.10 -3.74 3.36
N PRO A 414 -12.92 -3.24 3.75
CA PRO A 414 -12.02 -2.61 2.79
C PRO A 414 -11.51 -3.67 1.79
N GLU A 415 -11.15 -3.23 0.60
CA GLU A 415 -10.55 -4.09 -0.44
C GLU A 415 -9.12 -4.48 -0.08
N ASP A 416 -8.41 -3.58 0.59
CA ASP A 416 -7.02 -3.75 1.01
C ASP A 416 -6.92 -4.35 2.42
N LEU A 417 -6.11 -5.40 2.55
CA LEU A 417 -5.94 -6.13 3.80
C LEU A 417 -5.16 -5.32 4.85
N ARG A 418 -4.22 -4.48 4.42
CA ARG A 418 -3.50 -3.56 5.32
C ARG A 418 -4.46 -2.52 5.90
N GLU A 419 -5.41 -1.98 5.14
CA GLU A 419 -6.47 -1.10 5.64
C GLU A 419 -7.34 -1.83 6.69
N TYR A 420 -7.70 -3.09 6.44
CA TYR A 420 -8.41 -3.92 7.43
C TYR A 420 -7.65 -4.03 8.75
N HIS A 421 -6.36 -4.39 8.71
CA HIS A 421 -5.55 -4.51 9.93
C HIS A 421 -5.28 -3.17 10.62
N GLN A 422 -5.15 -2.07 9.87
CA GLN A 422 -5.03 -0.72 10.46
C GLN A 422 -6.28 -0.34 11.26
N ARG A 423 -7.47 -0.65 10.72
CA ARG A 423 -8.76 -0.50 11.43
C ARG A 423 -8.76 -1.39 12.67
N GLU A 424 -8.52 -2.69 12.52
CA GLU A 424 -8.54 -3.67 13.62
C GLU A 424 -7.56 -3.35 14.74
N GLY A 425 -6.42 -2.75 14.40
CA GLY A 425 -5.41 -2.30 15.35
C GLY A 425 -5.92 -1.23 16.32
N ARG A 426 -7.11 -0.64 16.15
CA ARG A 426 -7.65 0.43 17.01
C ARG A 426 -8.27 -0.08 18.32
N LYS A 427 -8.64 -1.35 18.41
CA LYS A 427 -9.33 -1.91 19.58
C LYS A 427 -8.44 -2.83 20.42
N GLY A 428 -8.95 -3.19 21.60
CA GLY A 428 -8.34 -4.24 22.42
C GLY A 428 -6.97 -3.88 23.02
N ARG A 429 -6.63 -2.58 23.06
CA ARG A 429 -5.32 -2.07 23.52
C ARG A 429 -5.18 -1.94 25.04
N ARG A 430 -6.26 -2.14 25.80
CA ARG A 430 -6.27 -1.94 27.26
C ARG A 430 -6.56 -3.23 28.02
N ARG A 431 -5.83 -3.41 29.13
CA ARG A 431 -5.91 -4.60 29.99
C ARG A 431 -7.22 -4.72 30.77
N GLU A 432 -7.92 -3.60 30.96
CA GLU A 432 -9.24 -3.52 31.58
C GLU A 432 -10.36 -4.12 30.71
N LEU A 433 -10.10 -4.36 29.42
CA LEU A 433 -11.01 -5.09 28.55
C LEU A 433 -10.84 -6.59 28.76
N GLU A 434 -11.95 -7.30 28.97
CA GLU A 434 -11.93 -8.78 29.02
C GLU A 434 -11.68 -9.37 27.63
N PHE A 435 -12.40 -8.85 26.64
CA PHE A 435 -12.29 -9.19 25.22
C PHE A 435 -12.57 -7.96 24.36
N SER A 436 -12.25 -8.08 23.07
CA SER A 436 -12.60 -7.13 22.02
C SER A 436 -13.41 -7.84 20.94
N GLU A 437 -14.09 -7.08 20.07
CA GLU A 437 -14.98 -7.67 19.07
C GLU A 437 -14.79 -7.07 17.68
N THR A 438 -14.79 -7.92 16.66
CA THR A 438 -14.94 -7.54 15.25
C THR A 438 -16.34 -7.94 14.82
N VAL A 439 -17.13 -7.00 14.33
CA VAL A 439 -18.42 -7.30 13.70
C VAL A 439 -18.35 -6.87 12.24
N ILE A 440 -18.50 -7.81 11.33
CA ILE A 440 -18.49 -7.56 9.88
C ILE A 440 -19.94 -7.66 9.40
N ILE A 441 -20.44 -6.57 8.86
CA ILE A 441 -21.74 -6.47 8.19
C ILE A 441 -21.44 -6.27 6.70
N PRO A 442 -21.51 -7.33 5.87
CA PRO A 442 -21.24 -7.24 4.44
C PRO A 442 -22.12 -6.17 3.78
N SER A 443 -21.52 -5.21 3.06
CA SER A 443 -22.30 -4.07 2.53
C SER A 443 -21.77 -3.42 1.24
N GLY A 444 -21.04 -4.15 0.38
CA GLY A 444 -20.66 -3.64 -0.94
C GLY A 444 -20.06 -4.69 -1.88
N GLY A 445 -19.42 -4.21 -2.95
CA GLY A 445 -18.93 -5.05 -4.06
C GLY A 445 -17.86 -6.05 -3.65
N TRP A 446 -16.82 -5.59 -2.94
CA TRP A 446 -15.75 -6.48 -2.44
C TRP A 446 -16.27 -7.60 -1.54
N ASP A 447 -17.16 -7.26 -0.60
CA ASP A 447 -17.77 -8.25 0.30
C ASP A 447 -18.51 -9.32 -0.51
N ARG A 448 -19.27 -8.88 -1.52
CA ARG A 448 -20.00 -9.75 -2.41
C ARG A 448 -19.05 -10.67 -3.18
N ASP A 449 -17.99 -10.13 -3.78
CA ASP A 449 -17.05 -10.90 -4.58
C ASP A 449 -16.35 -11.98 -3.73
N VAL A 450 -15.84 -11.64 -2.55
CA VAL A 450 -15.21 -12.60 -1.63
C VAL A 450 -16.23 -13.62 -1.11
N LEU A 451 -17.40 -13.17 -0.63
CA LEU A 451 -18.41 -14.06 -0.02
C LEU A 451 -19.16 -14.90 -1.05
N SER A 452 -19.16 -14.54 -2.33
CA SER A 452 -19.66 -15.37 -3.44
C SER A 452 -18.84 -16.66 -3.60
N ARG A 453 -17.61 -16.70 -3.08
CA ARG A 453 -16.74 -17.88 -2.96
C ARG A 453 -16.83 -18.54 -1.58
N GLY A 454 -17.89 -18.21 -0.83
CA GLY A 454 -18.19 -18.74 0.49
C GLY A 454 -17.34 -18.14 1.61
N LEU A 455 -17.69 -18.49 2.85
CA LEU A 455 -16.98 -18.02 4.05
C LEU A 455 -15.53 -18.52 4.11
N ALA A 456 -15.19 -19.60 3.41
CA ALA A 456 -13.82 -20.09 3.32
C ALA A 456 -12.89 -19.07 2.65
N ALA A 457 -13.30 -18.45 1.53
CA ALA A 457 -12.52 -17.42 0.86
C ALA A 457 -12.28 -16.21 1.76
N LEU A 458 -13.30 -15.77 2.51
CA LEU A 458 -13.14 -14.70 3.49
C LEU A 458 -12.12 -15.06 4.59
N ARG A 459 -12.16 -16.30 5.12
CA ARG A 459 -11.17 -16.74 6.13
C ARG A 459 -9.76 -16.73 5.57
N VAL A 460 -9.58 -17.25 4.36
CA VAL A 460 -8.30 -17.26 3.68
C VAL A 460 -7.80 -15.82 3.51
N TRP A 461 -8.64 -14.88 3.06
CA TRP A 461 -8.28 -13.47 2.91
C TRP A 461 -7.87 -12.82 4.24
N LEU A 462 -8.65 -13.03 5.30
CA LEU A 462 -8.34 -12.51 6.64
C LEU A 462 -7.04 -13.10 7.24
N SER A 463 -6.63 -14.28 6.78
CA SER A 463 -5.41 -14.96 7.22
C SER A 463 -4.19 -14.71 6.33
N MET A 464 -4.36 -13.98 5.22
CA MET A 464 -3.26 -13.69 4.31
C MET A 464 -2.16 -12.87 5.02
N PRO A 465 -0.90 -13.02 4.62
CA PRO A 465 0.16 -12.15 5.12
C PRO A 465 -0.14 -10.70 4.73
N ILE A 466 0.05 -9.79 5.68
CA ILE A 466 -0.03 -8.33 5.43
C ILE A 466 1.00 -7.97 4.36
N GLU A 467 0.69 -7.03 3.46
CA GLU A 467 1.72 -6.59 2.52
C GLU A 467 2.94 -6.10 3.28
N LYS A 468 4.10 -6.51 2.79
CA LYS A 468 5.34 -6.14 3.42
C LYS A 468 5.88 -4.85 2.83
N VAL A 469 6.58 -4.09 3.66
CA VAL A 469 7.38 -2.96 3.17
C VAL A 469 8.77 -3.47 2.83
N ILE A 470 9.24 -3.07 1.66
CA ILE A 470 10.46 -3.58 1.04
C ILE A 470 11.52 -2.49 1.15
N VAL A 471 12.61 -2.80 1.84
CA VAL A 471 13.80 -1.94 1.89
C VAL A 471 14.82 -2.46 0.88
N ASN A 472 15.26 -1.61 -0.04
CA ASN A 472 16.30 -1.98 -1.00
C ASN A 472 17.48 -0.98 -0.93
N PRO A 473 18.59 -1.33 -0.25
CA PRO A 473 19.78 -0.49 -0.20
C PRO A 473 20.42 -0.22 -1.57
N GLY A 474 20.19 -1.11 -2.53
CA GLY A 474 20.65 -1.00 -3.92
C GLY A 474 19.71 -0.23 -4.84
N ASN A 475 18.64 0.37 -4.31
CA ASN A 475 17.68 1.13 -5.11
C ASN A 475 18.35 2.34 -5.80
N GLU A 476 18.26 2.42 -7.12
CA GLU A 476 18.86 3.49 -7.92
C GLU A 476 18.15 4.84 -7.72
N TYR A 477 16.93 4.86 -7.14
CA TYR A 477 16.29 6.08 -6.66
C TYR A 477 17.04 6.72 -5.48
N LEU A 478 17.54 5.89 -4.56
CA LEU A 478 18.43 6.35 -3.48
C LEU A 478 19.71 6.95 -4.07
N LYS A 479 20.31 6.26 -5.06
CA LYS A 479 21.49 6.76 -5.79
C LYS A 479 21.19 8.08 -6.49
N LEU A 480 20.07 8.19 -7.20
CA LEU A 480 19.61 9.42 -7.85
C LEU A 480 19.52 10.60 -6.89
N PHE A 481 18.86 10.40 -5.73
CA PHE A 481 18.73 11.44 -4.72
C PHE A 481 20.10 11.89 -4.18
N VAL A 482 20.95 10.94 -3.77
CA VAL A 482 22.25 11.24 -3.17
C VAL A 482 23.19 11.91 -4.18
N SER A 483 23.25 11.41 -5.42
CA SER A 483 24.09 11.97 -6.49
C SER A 483 23.67 13.40 -6.83
N LEU A 484 22.36 13.67 -6.99
CA LEU A 484 21.89 15.04 -7.25
C LEU A 484 22.13 15.97 -6.05
N LEU A 485 21.96 15.49 -4.82
CA LEU A 485 22.27 16.27 -3.62
C LEU A 485 23.75 16.66 -3.59
N LYS A 486 24.66 15.70 -3.81
CA LYS A 486 26.10 15.95 -3.87
C LYS A 486 26.45 16.92 -5.00
N PHE A 487 25.93 16.68 -6.20
CA PHE A 487 26.19 17.51 -7.38
C PHE A 487 25.76 18.98 -7.17
N THR A 488 24.58 19.19 -6.58
CA THR A 488 24.01 20.52 -6.37
C THR A 488 24.52 21.24 -5.13
N SER A 489 25.04 20.49 -4.14
CA SER A 489 25.53 21.04 -2.88
C SER A 489 26.98 21.51 -3.01
N PRO A 490 27.29 22.80 -2.78
CA PRO A 490 28.68 23.26 -2.74
C PRO A 490 29.53 22.58 -1.66
N ARG A 491 28.90 22.16 -0.55
CA ARG A 491 29.57 21.48 0.58
C ARG A 491 29.87 20.02 0.29
N LEU A 492 28.97 19.33 -0.42
CA LEU A 492 29.05 17.89 -0.65
C LEU A 492 29.60 17.53 -2.04
N LYS A 493 29.78 18.49 -2.95
CA LYS A 493 30.25 18.26 -4.32
C LYS A 493 31.57 17.49 -4.41
N LYS A 494 32.47 17.66 -3.43
CA LYS A 494 33.74 16.93 -3.35
C LYS A 494 33.58 15.43 -3.05
N LEU A 495 32.42 15.01 -2.54
CA LEU A 495 32.09 13.61 -2.24
C LEU A 495 31.37 12.90 -3.40
N LEU A 496 31.14 13.60 -4.52
CA LEU A 496 30.56 13.02 -5.72
C LEU A 496 31.59 12.10 -6.39
N THR A 497 31.24 10.82 -6.54
CA THR A 497 32.11 9.84 -7.20
C THR A 497 31.97 9.88 -8.72
N GLU A 498 32.94 9.31 -9.45
CA GLU A 498 32.84 9.17 -10.90
C GLU A 498 31.63 8.33 -11.33
N ASP A 499 31.38 7.20 -10.67
CA ASP A 499 30.20 6.37 -10.90
C ASP A 499 28.88 7.13 -10.65
N GLU A 500 28.80 7.96 -9.60
CA GLU A 500 27.63 8.82 -9.35
C GLU A 500 27.44 9.87 -10.45
N TYR A 501 28.53 10.46 -10.96
CA TYR A 501 28.48 11.42 -12.07
C TYR A 501 28.04 10.73 -13.37
N SER A 502 28.67 9.61 -13.73
CA SER A 502 28.32 8.81 -14.92
C SER A 502 26.88 8.31 -14.86
N PHE A 503 26.37 7.96 -13.66
CA PHE A 503 24.97 7.63 -13.45
C PHE A 503 24.03 8.79 -13.82
N LEU A 504 24.33 10.02 -13.37
CA LEU A 504 23.54 11.20 -13.71
C LEU A 504 23.63 11.55 -15.20
N GLU A 505 24.79 11.36 -15.82
CA GLU A 505 25.02 11.62 -17.25
C GLU A 505 24.25 10.62 -18.12
N ARG A 506 24.26 9.33 -17.76
CA ARG A 506 23.46 8.27 -18.40
C ARG A 506 21.96 8.56 -18.36
N LEU A 507 21.46 9.16 -17.28
CA LEU A 507 20.07 9.61 -17.16
C LEU A 507 19.80 10.95 -17.88
N GLY A 508 20.83 11.58 -18.45
CA GLY A 508 20.74 12.88 -19.14
C GLY A 508 20.43 14.05 -18.21
N LEU A 509 20.76 13.93 -16.91
CA LEU A 509 20.50 14.95 -15.90
C LEU A 509 21.63 15.97 -15.78
N VAL A 510 22.84 15.55 -16.13
CA VAL A 510 24.02 16.41 -16.21
C VAL A 510 24.62 16.32 -17.61
N SER A 511 25.24 17.41 -18.05
CA SER A 511 26.01 17.47 -19.27
C SER A 511 27.05 18.58 -19.13
N ARG A 512 28.30 18.30 -19.53
CA ARG A 512 29.41 19.27 -19.48
C ARG A 512 29.58 19.94 -18.10
N GLY A 513 29.38 19.18 -17.02
CA GLY A 513 29.54 19.68 -15.65
C GLY A 513 28.39 20.55 -15.11
N GLU A 514 27.28 20.67 -15.83
CA GLU A 514 26.09 21.41 -15.41
C GLU A 514 24.82 20.54 -15.40
N LEU A 515 23.80 20.94 -14.62
CA LEU A 515 22.47 20.32 -14.70
C LEU A 515 21.79 20.70 -16.01
N THR A 516 21.30 19.70 -16.73
CA THR A 516 20.36 19.91 -17.84
C THR A 516 19.01 20.39 -17.29
N ASP A 517 18.11 20.85 -18.16
CA ASP A 517 16.75 21.21 -17.72
C ASP A 517 15.99 20.02 -17.13
N LYS A 518 16.26 18.81 -17.64
CA LYS A 518 15.77 17.55 -17.04
C LYS A 518 16.33 17.35 -15.64
N GLY A 519 17.63 17.61 -15.42
CA GLY A 519 18.26 17.53 -14.10
C GLY A 519 17.70 18.55 -13.10
N LYS A 520 17.46 19.78 -13.53
CA LYS A 520 16.81 20.82 -12.71
C LYS A 520 15.38 20.43 -12.33
N GLU A 521 14.62 19.88 -13.29
CA GLU A 521 13.26 19.36 -13.05
C GLU A 521 13.29 18.20 -12.06
N ALA A 522 14.15 17.20 -12.26
CA ALA A 522 14.30 16.06 -11.36
C ALA A 522 14.64 16.51 -9.93
N TRP A 523 15.61 17.40 -9.75
CA TRP A 523 15.99 17.91 -8.44
C TRP A 523 14.87 18.65 -7.71
N ARG A 524 14.06 19.42 -8.46
CA ARG A 524 12.89 20.13 -7.93
C ARG A 524 11.77 19.16 -7.54
N ASN A 525 11.56 18.11 -8.33
CA ASN A 525 10.47 17.16 -8.13
C ASN A 525 10.80 16.08 -7.08
N LEU A 526 12.08 15.87 -6.72
CA LEU A 526 12.51 14.98 -5.65
C LEU A 526 12.04 15.45 -4.26
N ASN A 527 10.78 15.27 -3.95
CA ASN A 527 10.21 15.54 -2.62
C ASN A 527 9.91 14.23 -1.90
N PHE A 528 9.63 14.32 -0.60
CA PHE A 528 9.39 13.14 0.21
C PHE A 528 8.06 12.49 -0.18
N TYR A 529 6.96 13.17 0.13
CA TYR A 529 5.69 12.88 -0.51
C TYR A 529 5.75 13.39 -1.94
N GLU A 530 5.02 12.71 -2.83
CA GLU A 530 4.85 13.17 -4.20
C GLU A 530 4.51 14.66 -4.19
N PHE A 531 3.49 15.07 -3.40
CA PHE A 531 3.22 16.47 -3.05
C PHE A 531 2.36 16.60 -1.77
N ALA A 532 2.84 17.25 -0.71
CA ALA A 532 1.99 17.78 0.38
C ALA A 532 2.69 18.97 1.10
N PRO A 533 1.97 19.92 1.74
CA PRO A 533 1.73 21.29 1.23
C PRO A 533 2.85 22.30 1.52
N PRO A 534 2.90 23.46 0.80
CA PRO A 534 1.74 24.14 0.19
C PRO A 534 1.43 23.83 -1.28
N PHE A 535 2.06 22.83 -1.91
CA PHE A 535 2.01 22.66 -3.38
C PHE A 535 1.08 21.56 -3.93
N GLY A 536 0.11 21.06 -3.15
CA GLY A 536 -0.93 20.16 -3.70
C GLY A 536 -1.91 20.92 -4.61
N ILE A 537 -2.59 20.21 -5.51
CA ILE A 537 -3.67 20.81 -6.32
C ILE A 537 -4.89 20.97 -5.41
N ASN A 538 -5.47 22.17 -5.37
CA ASN A 538 -6.62 22.42 -4.51
C ASN A 538 -7.82 21.60 -4.98
N ARG A 539 -8.57 21.05 -4.03
CA ARG A 539 -9.89 20.49 -4.31
C ARG A 539 -10.95 21.44 -3.79
N VAL A 540 -11.98 21.70 -4.58
CA VAL A 540 -13.02 22.68 -4.27
C VAL A 540 -14.38 22.06 -4.55
N MET A 541 -15.19 21.87 -3.52
CA MET A 541 -16.59 21.50 -3.66
C MET A 541 -17.41 22.76 -3.94
N VAL A 542 -18.25 22.70 -4.98
CA VAL A 542 -19.17 23.76 -5.36
C VAL A 542 -20.60 23.31 -5.02
N GLU A 543 -21.24 23.99 -4.07
CA GLU A 543 -22.63 23.73 -3.69
C GLU A 543 -23.41 25.05 -3.68
N GLY A 544 -24.53 25.12 -4.44
CA GLY A 544 -25.39 26.32 -4.44
C GLY A 544 -24.71 27.61 -4.92
N GLY A 545 -23.55 27.51 -5.59
CA GLY A 545 -22.73 28.66 -5.99
C GLY A 545 -21.65 29.06 -4.98
N GLU A 546 -21.60 28.42 -3.81
CA GLU A 546 -20.54 28.62 -2.82
C GLU A 546 -19.39 27.62 -3.03
N GLU A 547 -18.17 28.09 -2.79
CA GLU A 547 -16.96 27.28 -2.90
C GLU A 547 -16.42 26.89 -1.54
N ARG A 548 -16.21 25.60 -1.35
CA ARG A 548 -15.62 25.05 -0.14
C ARG A 548 -14.36 24.26 -0.49
N TYR A 549 -13.23 24.69 0.07
CA TYR A 549 -11.97 23.96 -0.09
C TYR A 549 -12.00 22.62 0.66
N LEU A 550 -11.61 21.57 -0.04
CA LEU A 550 -11.38 20.21 0.48
C LEU A 550 -9.87 19.99 0.68
N GLU A 551 -9.49 18.81 1.17
CA GLU A 551 -8.08 18.42 1.25
C GLU A 551 -7.48 18.35 -0.16
N GLY A 552 -6.36 19.03 -0.40
CA GLY A 552 -5.70 19.05 -1.70
C GLY A 552 -5.14 17.67 -2.07
N ILE A 553 -4.94 17.47 -3.37
CA ILE A 553 -4.43 16.20 -3.93
C ILE A 553 -3.02 16.33 -4.48
N SER A 554 -2.36 15.19 -4.67
CA SER A 554 -1.09 15.13 -5.38
C SER A 554 -1.28 15.32 -6.89
N HIS A 555 -0.19 15.58 -7.62
CA HIS A 555 -0.22 15.56 -9.08
C HIS A 555 -0.49 14.17 -9.66
N CYS A 556 -0.11 13.11 -8.94
CA CYS A 556 -0.40 11.73 -9.34
C CYS A 556 -1.90 11.44 -9.19
N ASP A 557 -2.49 11.84 -8.05
CA ASP A 557 -3.93 11.74 -7.82
C ASP A 557 -4.73 12.51 -8.88
N LEU A 558 -4.28 13.72 -9.28
CA LEU A 558 -4.88 14.42 -10.42
C LEU A 558 -4.91 13.49 -11.65
N VAL A 559 -3.76 12.93 -12.01
CA VAL A 559 -3.61 12.08 -13.20
C VAL A 559 -4.41 10.78 -13.12
N GLU A 560 -4.55 10.18 -11.94
CA GLU A 560 -5.13 8.83 -11.80
C GLU A 560 -6.59 8.82 -11.36
N LYS A 561 -7.05 9.85 -10.66
CA LYS A 561 -8.32 9.79 -9.90
C LYS A 561 -9.18 11.03 -9.99
N PHE A 562 -8.61 12.19 -10.29
CA PHE A 562 -9.34 13.46 -10.24
C PHE A 562 -9.35 14.17 -11.59
N GLN A 563 -9.73 13.44 -12.65
CA GLN A 563 -10.05 14.03 -13.95
C GLN A 563 -11.52 14.38 -14.05
N VAL A 564 -11.91 15.28 -14.96
CA VAL A 564 -13.33 15.61 -15.19
C VAL A 564 -14.12 14.33 -15.50
N GLY A 565 -15.25 14.13 -14.81
CA GLY A 565 -16.04 12.92 -14.84
C GLY A 565 -15.67 11.87 -13.78
N CYS A 566 -14.58 12.05 -13.04
CA CYS A 566 -14.23 11.12 -11.97
C CYS A 566 -15.10 11.35 -10.73
N MET A 567 -15.55 10.26 -10.12
CA MET A 567 -16.29 10.24 -8.87
C MET A 567 -15.31 10.19 -7.72
N ASP A 568 -15.42 11.17 -6.83
CA ASP A 568 -14.66 11.17 -5.60
C ASP A 568 -15.49 10.55 -4.46
N TYR A 569 -15.07 9.35 -4.04
CA TYR A 569 -15.68 8.64 -2.91
C TYR A 569 -15.45 9.32 -1.56
N THR A 570 -14.48 10.24 -1.47
CA THR A 570 -14.22 10.95 -0.22
C THR A 570 -15.21 12.09 0.01
N SER A 571 -15.74 12.70 -1.04
CA SER A 571 -16.70 13.82 -1.00
C SER A 571 -18.11 13.46 -1.47
N ASP A 572 -18.33 12.21 -1.93
CA ASP A 572 -19.54 11.77 -2.64
C ASP A 572 -19.87 12.69 -3.85
N GLY A 573 -18.80 13.23 -4.46
CA GLY A 573 -18.83 14.20 -5.53
C GLY A 573 -18.41 13.65 -6.88
N ILE A 574 -18.58 14.46 -7.92
CA ILE A 574 -18.01 14.24 -9.23
C ILE A 574 -17.19 15.46 -9.64
N VAL A 575 -16.02 15.24 -10.20
CA VAL A 575 -15.19 16.30 -10.77
C VAL A 575 -15.90 16.84 -12.00
N VAL A 576 -16.32 18.10 -11.95
CA VAL A 576 -17.04 18.75 -13.05
C VAL A 576 -16.14 19.61 -13.92
N GLU A 577 -15.02 20.07 -13.38
CA GLU A 577 -14.15 21.04 -14.05
C GLU A 577 -12.76 21.13 -13.42
N HIS A 578 -11.76 21.52 -14.22
CA HIS A 578 -10.44 21.92 -13.72
C HIS A 578 -10.22 23.41 -13.91
N ARG A 579 -9.82 24.11 -12.83
CA ARG A 579 -9.28 25.47 -12.95
C ARG A 579 -7.84 25.39 -13.40
N VAL A 580 -7.59 25.83 -14.63
CA VAL A 580 -6.25 25.86 -15.20
C VAL A 580 -5.63 27.26 -15.08
N GLY A 581 -4.30 27.29 -14.93
CA GLY A 581 -3.52 28.53 -14.81
C GLY A 581 -2.08 28.36 -15.32
N GLY A 582 -1.22 29.31 -14.94
CA GLY A 582 0.18 29.38 -15.38
C GLY A 582 0.35 29.95 -16.79
N ARG A 583 1.61 30.18 -17.20
CA ARG A 583 1.96 30.83 -18.48
C ARG A 583 1.45 30.09 -19.72
N THR A 584 1.20 28.79 -19.62
CA THR A 584 0.73 27.94 -20.72
C THR A 584 -0.77 27.65 -20.67
N GLY A 585 -1.47 28.04 -19.60
CA GLY A 585 -2.89 27.71 -19.39
C GLY A 585 -3.21 26.22 -19.24
N ARG A 586 -2.19 25.38 -18.98
CA ARG A 586 -2.32 23.91 -18.91
C ARG A 586 -2.05 23.32 -17.53
N VAL A 587 -1.72 24.15 -16.55
CA VAL A 587 -1.44 23.69 -15.18
C VAL A 587 -2.72 23.75 -14.37
N VAL A 588 -3.20 22.61 -13.90
CA VAL A 588 -4.38 22.56 -13.02
C VAL A 588 -4.01 23.15 -11.66
N ALA A 589 -4.67 24.24 -11.29
CA ALA A 589 -4.52 24.90 -10.00
C ALA A 589 -5.58 24.42 -9.00
N ALA A 590 -6.76 24.02 -9.47
CA ALA A 590 -7.78 23.40 -8.64
C ALA A 590 -8.66 22.41 -9.43
N VAL A 591 -9.13 21.39 -8.74
CA VAL A 591 -10.18 20.44 -9.18
C VAL A 591 -11.50 20.91 -8.56
N LEU A 592 -12.49 21.16 -9.41
CA LEU A 592 -13.84 21.53 -8.99
C LEU A 592 -14.72 20.29 -8.98
N GLU A 593 -15.36 20.05 -7.84
CA GLU A 593 -16.29 18.96 -7.62
C GLU A 593 -17.68 19.51 -7.32
N GLU A 594 -18.71 18.78 -7.72
CA GLU A 594 -20.08 18.99 -7.27
C GLU A 594 -20.63 17.68 -6.73
N ARG A 595 -21.70 17.72 -5.92
CA ARG A 595 -22.36 16.48 -5.50
C ARG A 595 -22.83 15.67 -6.70
N LEU A 596 -22.60 14.36 -6.66
CA LEU A 596 -23.06 13.45 -7.71
C LEU A 596 -24.60 13.45 -7.77
N ARG A 597 -25.16 14.12 -8.79
CA ARG A 597 -26.59 14.19 -9.10
C ARG A 597 -26.77 14.40 -10.59
N GLU A 598 -27.87 13.93 -11.17
CA GLU A 598 -28.13 14.11 -12.61
C GLU A 598 -28.10 15.59 -13.02
N SER A 599 -28.61 16.51 -12.19
CA SER A 599 -28.57 17.94 -12.46
C SER A 599 -27.15 18.51 -12.59
N ALA A 600 -26.17 17.93 -11.89
CA ALA A 600 -24.76 18.32 -12.03
C ALA A 600 -24.19 17.84 -13.37
N LEU A 601 -24.51 16.60 -13.74
CA LEU A 601 -24.07 15.98 -14.99
C LEU A 601 -24.66 16.67 -16.23
N TRP A 602 -25.97 16.95 -16.23
CA TRP A 602 -26.65 17.64 -17.34
C TRP A 602 -26.11 19.05 -17.64
N ARG A 603 -25.48 19.72 -16.66
CA ARG A 603 -24.92 21.07 -16.84
C ARG A 603 -23.61 21.11 -17.62
N ARG A 604 -23.04 19.95 -17.98
CA ARG A 604 -21.77 19.84 -18.70
C ARG A 604 -21.97 18.84 -19.84
N GLU A 605 -21.74 19.29 -21.08
CA GLU A 605 -21.99 18.52 -22.30
C GLU A 605 -21.37 17.11 -22.24
N GLY A 606 -20.08 16.99 -21.92
CA GLY A 606 -19.43 15.67 -21.87
C GLY A 606 -19.91 14.76 -20.74
N LEU A 607 -20.43 15.31 -19.63
CA LEU A 607 -21.03 14.50 -18.56
C LEU A 607 -22.48 14.12 -18.88
N ALA A 608 -23.20 14.98 -19.61
CA ALA A 608 -24.54 14.72 -20.10
C ALA A 608 -24.55 13.56 -21.11
N GLU A 609 -23.59 13.55 -22.06
CA GLU A 609 -23.44 12.47 -23.03
C GLU A 609 -23.16 11.12 -22.33
N ALA A 610 -22.23 11.10 -21.36
CA ALA A 610 -21.97 9.90 -20.56
C ALA A 610 -23.20 9.46 -19.75
N LEU A 611 -24.01 10.40 -19.27
CA LEU A 611 -25.26 10.10 -18.57
C LEU A 611 -26.33 9.50 -19.50
N GLU A 612 -26.43 9.97 -20.75
CA GLU A 612 -27.33 9.38 -21.76
C GLU A 612 -26.94 7.94 -22.09
N GLU A 613 -25.66 7.68 -22.32
CA GLU A 613 -25.13 6.33 -22.53
C GLU A 613 -25.37 5.40 -21.34
N TYR A 614 -25.28 5.94 -20.12
CA TYR A 614 -25.63 5.23 -18.89
C TYR A 614 -27.10 4.86 -18.87
N ARG A 615 -28.01 5.80 -19.16
CA ARG A 615 -29.45 5.55 -19.20
C ARG A 615 -29.81 4.53 -20.27
N GLU A 616 -29.17 4.60 -21.44
CA GLU A 616 -29.36 3.64 -22.52
C GLU A 616 -28.95 2.22 -22.10
N ALA A 617 -27.80 2.08 -21.43
CA ALA A 617 -27.32 0.80 -20.94
C ALA A 617 -28.28 0.19 -19.89
N LYS A 618 -28.75 1.01 -18.94
CA LYS A 618 -29.75 0.59 -17.94
C LYS A 618 -31.06 0.16 -18.60
N SER A 619 -31.52 0.92 -19.59
CA SER A 619 -32.70 0.58 -20.38
C SER A 619 -32.54 -0.75 -21.14
N LYS A 620 -31.37 -0.99 -21.76
CA LYS A 620 -31.04 -2.28 -22.42
C LYS A 620 -31.07 -3.46 -21.45
N TRP A 621 -30.70 -3.26 -20.19
CA TRP A 621 -30.81 -4.27 -19.13
C TRP A 621 -32.21 -4.37 -18.51
N GLY A 622 -33.15 -3.52 -18.93
CA GLY A 622 -34.50 -3.44 -18.36
C GLY A 622 -34.47 -2.99 -16.90
N GLU A 623 -33.63 -2.00 -16.60
CA GLU A 623 -33.41 -1.44 -15.26
C GLU A 623 -33.72 0.06 -15.25
N GLU A 624 -34.32 0.53 -14.17
CA GLU A 624 -34.51 1.97 -13.95
C GLU A 624 -33.15 2.64 -13.68
N PRO A 625 -32.76 3.67 -14.45
CA PRO A 625 -31.50 4.37 -14.25
C PRO A 625 -31.56 5.23 -12.97
N SER A 626 -30.59 5.05 -12.07
CA SER A 626 -30.40 5.93 -10.92
C SER A 626 -28.93 6.07 -10.56
N ILE A 627 -28.31 7.16 -11.01
CA ILE A 627 -26.85 7.36 -10.90
C ILE A 627 -26.36 7.31 -9.45
N VAL A 628 -27.13 7.91 -8.53
CA VAL A 628 -26.82 7.95 -7.09
C VAL A 628 -26.98 6.58 -6.46
N HIS A 629 -28.05 5.86 -6.80
CA HIS A 629 -28.28 4.53 -6.28
C HIS A 629 -27.18 3.57 -6.75
N ASP A 630 -26.87 3.53 -8.04
CA ASP A 630 -25.85 2.65 -8.57
C ASP A 630 -24.45 3.01 -8.04
N TYR A 631 -24.14 4.29 -7.81
CA TYR A 631 -22.93 4.70 -7.09
C TYR A 631 -22.88 4.14 -5.65
N ILE A 632 -23.93 4.34 -4.84
CA ILE A 632 -23.98 3.91 -3.43
C ILE A 632 -23.81 2.40 -3.29
N TYR A 633 -24.39 1.62 -4.21
CA TYR A 633 -24.32 0.16 -4.18
C TYR A 633 -23.09 -0.43 -4.88
N GLY A 634 -22.14 0.42 -5.30
CA GLY A 634 -20.90 -0.01 -5.97
C GLY A 634 -21.17 -0.68 -7.32
N ARG A 635 -22.13 -0.14 -8.07
CA ARG A 635 -22.45 -0.55 -9.45
C ARG A 635 -22.02 0.48 -10.47
N LEU A 636 -21.56 1.65 -10.04
CA LEU A 636 -21.08 2.71 -10.90
C LEU A 636 -19.75 3.22 -10.33
N HIS A 637 -18.72 3.18 -11.16
CA HIS A 637 -17.37 3.61 -10.82
C HIS A 637 -16.79 4.45 -11.95
N SER A 638 -15.93 5.41 -11.63
CA SER A 638 -15.10 6.08 -12.63
C SER A 638 -13.67 5.55 -12.59
N GLU A 639 -13.06 5.37 -13.76
CA GLU A 639 -11.65 5.04 -13.92
C GLU A 639 -10.97 6.04 -14.86
N VAL A 640 -9.72 6.39 -14.55
CA VAL A 640 -8.86 7.12 -15.48
C VAL A 640 -7.94 6.13 -16.16
N LEU A 641 -8.10 5.98 -17.46
CA LEU A 641 -7.16 5.20 -18.26
C LEU A 641 -5.94 6.09 -18.53
N CYS A 642 -4.80 5.74 -17.94
CA CYS A 642 -3.54 6.44 -18.18
C CYS A 642 -2.72 5.74 -19.27
N VAL A 643 -2.01 6.51 -20.09
CA VAL A 643 -0.87 5.99 -20.85
C VAL A 643 0.35 6.07 -19.94
N VAL A 644 0.94 4.91 -19.68
CA VAL A 644 2.17 4.80 -18.91
C VAL A 644 3.33 4.58 -19.89
N TYR A 645 4.40 5.35 -19.71
CA TYR A 645 5.67 5.19 -20.40
C TYR A 645 6.72 4.84 -19.34
N PRO A 646 6.88 3.54 -19.02
CA PRO A 646 7.94 3.10 -18.14
C PRO A 646 9.29 3.11 -18.87
N PRO A 647 10.40 3.08 -18.12
CA PRO A 647 11.71 2.86 -18.72
C PRO A 647 11.75 1.49 -19.41
N ARG A 648 12.45 1.42 -20.53
CA ARG A 648 12.50 0.21 -21.36
C ARG A 648 13.37 -0.90 -20.78
N ARG A 649 14.43 -0.50 -20.09
CA ARG A 649 15.41 -1.39 -19.46
C ARG A 649 15.99 -0.69 -18.26
N GLY A 650 15.91 -1.31 -17.09
CA GLY A 650 16.56 -0.75 -15.92
C GLY A 650 15.80 0.42 -15.30
N PHE A 651 16.52 1.18 -14.49
CA PHE A 651 16.04 2.42 -13.92
C PHE A 651 16.05 3.55 -14.95
N GLY A 652 15.00 4.36 -14.97
CA GLY A 652 14.94 5.51 -15.84
C GLY A 652 13.68 6.34 -15.63
N LYS A 653 13.46 7.30 -16.53
CA LYS A 653 12.32 8.21 -16.42
C LYS A 653 11.01 7.46 -16.65
N PHE A 654 10.10 7.62 -15.71
CA PHE A 654 8.70 7.20 -15.75
C PHE A 654 7.82 8.40 -16.11
N LEU A 655 6.84 8.19 -16.98
CA LEU A 655 5.87 9.22 -17.35
C LEU A 655 4.47 8.60 -17.42
N LYS A 656 3.52 9.18 -16.70
CA LYS A 656 2.12 8.79 -16.68
C LYS A 656 1.28 9.98 -17.13
N ILE A 657 0.44 9.76 -18.13
CA ILE A 657 -0.43 10.79 -18.73
C ILE A 657 -1.86 10.27 -18.73
N PRO A 658 -2.85 11.03 -18.24
CA PRO A 658 -4.24 10.61 -18.32
C PRO A 658 -4.72 10.67 -19.77
N ASN A 659 -5.27 9.57 -20.29
CA ASN A 659 -5.76 9.47 -21.67
C ASN A 659 -7.24 9.81 -21.77
N ARG A 660 -8.07 9.12 -20.97
CA ARG A 660 -9.52 9.30 -20.94
C ARG A 660 -10.09 8.88 -19.59
N VAL A 661 -11.26 9.40 -19.29
CA VAL A 661 -12.09 8.94 -18.17
C VAL A 661 -13.14 7.99 -18.72
N SER A 662 -13.48 6.96 -17.95
CA SER A 662 -14.56 6.06 -18.28
C SER A 662 -15.39 5.74 -17.04
N TRP A 663 -16.71 5.67 -17.21
CA TRP A 663 -17.62 5.14 -16.20
C TRP A 663 -17.83 3.66 -16.46
N ARG A 664 -17.53 2.83 -15.47
CA ARG A 664 -17.87 1.41 -15.48
C ARG A 664 -19.16 1.23 -14.71
N ILE A 665 -20.15 0.64 -15.37
CA ILE A 665 -21.48 0.39 -14.80
C ILE A 665 -21.78 -1.10 -14.83
N TYR A 666 -22.36 -1.60 -13.75
CA TYR A 666 -22.74 -3.01 -13.59
C TYR A 666 -24.26 -3.15 -13.52
N SER A 667 -24.77 -4.17 -14.21
CA SER A 667 -26.17 -4.56 -14.15
C SER A 667 -26.58 -4.92 -12.71
N SER A 668 -27.77 -4.47 -12.32
CA SER A 668 -28.42 -4.85 -11.07
C SER A 668 -28.94 -6.30 -11.08
N LYS A 669 -29.08 -6.91 -12.27
CA LYS A 669 -29.45 -8.32 -12.43
C LYS A 669 -28.24 -9.18 -12.77
N PRO A 670 -27.83 -10.11 -11.89
CA PRO A 670 -26.79 -11.07 -12.21
C PRO A 670 -27.30 -12.16 -13.16
N VAL A 671 -26.37 -12.90 -13.76
CA VAL A 671 -26.60 -14.00 -14.68
C VAL A 671 -25.79 -15.23 -14.26
N VAL A 672 -26.37 -16.42 -14.47
CA VAL A 672 -25.72 -17.70 -14.14
C VAL A 672 -24.99 -18.26 -15.36
N LYS A 673 -23.75 -18.70 -15.17
CA LYS A 673 -23.01 -19.56 -16.10
C LYS A 673 -22.54 -20.84 -15.40
N LYS A 674 -22.71 -21.97 -16.09
CA LYS A 674 -22.19 -23.28 -15.64
C LYS A 674 -20.83 -23.51 -16.26
N VAL A 675 -19.79 -23.67 -15.44
CA VAL A 675 -18.41 -23.86 -15.88
C VAL A 675 -17.76 -24.97 -15.06
N LYS A 676 -17.33 -26.06 -15.73
CA LYS A 676 -16.67 -27.23 -15.10
C LYS A 676 -17.37 -27.74 -13.81
N GLY A 677 -18.70 -27.85 -13.83
CA GLY A 677 -19.46 -28.35 -12.66
C GLY A 677 -19.64 -27.32 -11.54
N ARG A 678 -19.23 -26.06 -11.75
CA ARG A 678 -19.50 -24.93 -10.84
C ARG A 678 -20.50 -23.95 -11.44
N THR A 679 -21.26 -23.31 -10.55
CA THR A 679 -22.20 -22.25 -10.88
C THR A 679 -21.55 -20.92 -10.56
N LEU A 680 -21.20 -20.17 -11.61
CA LEU A 680 -20.67 -18.83 -11.48
C LEU A 680 -21.78 -17.81 -11.70
N VAL A 681 -21.83 -16.83 -10.81
CA VAL A 681 -22.70 -15.67 -10.95
C VAL A 681 -21.84 -14.48 -11.34
N PHE A 682 -22.23 -13.79 -12.41
CA PHE A 682 -21.58 -12.56 -12.84
C PHE A 682 -22.63 -11.53 -13.22
N ARG A 683 -22.21 -10.27 -13.31
CA ARG A 683 -23.07 -9.17 -13.73
C ARG A 683 -22.54 -8.66 -15.05
N ASP A 684 -23.43 -8.42 -16.00
CA ASP A 684 -23.06 -7.68 -17.20
C ASP A 684 -22.59 -6.29 -16.78
N PHE A 685 -21.59 -5.77 -17.49
CA PHE A 685 -21.09 -4.43 -17.28
C PHE A 685 -20.92 -3.71 -18.62
N LYS A 686 -20.94 -2.38 -18.58
CA LYS A 686 -20.63 -1.52 -19.72
C LYS A 686 -19.59 -0.50 -19.27
N VAL A 687 -18.61 -0.25 -20.13
CA VAL A 687 -17.68 0.86 -19.99
C VAL A 687 -18.16 1.99 -20.88
N ILE A 688 -18.45 3.14 -20.28
CA ILE A 688 -18.94 4.35 -20.94
C ILE A 688 -17.81 5.37 -20.94
N PRO A 689 -17.28 5.76 -22.11
CA PRO A 689 -16.29 6.82 -22.14
C PRO A 689 -16.93 8.14 -21.68
N VAL A 690 -16.19 8.93 -20.90
CA VAL A 690 -16.60 10.30 -20.58
C VAL A 690 -15.85 11.24 -21.53
N PRO A 691 -16.53 11.86 -22.50
CA PRO A 691 -15.92 12.67 -23.56
C PRO A 691 -15.48 14.05 -23.05
N THR A 692 -14.54 14.05 -22.10
CA THR A 692 -13.97 15.26 -21.49
C THR A 692 -12.45 15.28 -21.63
N GLN A 693 -11.87 16.47 -21.68
CA GLN A 693 -10.42 16.62 -21.77
C GLN A 693 -9.74 16.19 -20.47
N THR A 694 -8.67 15.41 -20.60
CA THR A 694 -7.80 15.08 -19.49
C THR A 694 -6.67 16.11 -19.34
N ASN A 695 -6.19 16.30 -18.12
CA ASN A 695 -5.18 17.30 -17.78
C ASN A 695 -4.13 16.75 -16.82
N GLY A 696 -2.93 17.30 -16.93
CA GLY A 696 -1.82 16.94 -16.07
C GLY A 696 -0.93 15.85 -16.66
N LYS A 697 0.19 15.64 -15.97
CA LYS A 697 1.13 14.56 -16.23
C LYS A 697 1.88 14.32 -14.94
N TYR A 698 2.25 13.08 -14.70
CA TYR A 698 3.11 12.70 -13.60
C TYR A 698 4.40 12.14 -14.18
N SER A 699 5.54 12.55 -13.64
CA SER A 699 6.83 12.00 -14.06
C SER A 699 7.76 11.86 -12.88
N ASP A 700 8.38 10.71 -12.78
CA ASP A 700 9.39 10.40 -11.79
C ASP A 700 10.44 9.44 -12.40
N TYR A 701 11.17 8.71 -11.57
CA TYR A 701 12.13 7.69 -11.97
C TYR A 701 11.82 6.37 -11.28
N THR A 702 11.82 5.29 -12.04
CA THR A 702 11.52 3.95 -11.55
C THR A 702 12.17 2.88 -12.43
N TYR A 703 11.86 1.62 -12.18
CA TYR A 703 12.33 0.48 -12.96
C TYR A 703 11.30 -0.03 -13.96
N GLY A 704 11.79 -0.52 -15.09
CA GLY A 704 10.96 -1.12 -16.12
C GLY A 704 11.77 -1.98 -17.08
N SER A 705 11.09 -2.96 -17.64
CA SER A 705 11.63 -3.95 -18.57
C SER A 705 10.61 -4.22 -19.66
N PHE A 706 11.06 -4.23 -20.91
CA PHE A 706 10.22 -4.45 -22.09
C PHE A 706 10.78 -5.59 -22.94
N TYR A 707 9.92 -6.56 -23.22
CA TYR A 707 10.23 -7.79 -23.94
C TYR A 707 9.41 -7.84 -25.22
N GLU A 708 10.08 -8.01 -26.36
CA GLU A 708 9.41 -8.34 -27.62
C GLU A 708 9.05 -9.83 -27.59
N LEU A 709 7.78 -10.13 -27.84
CA LEU A 709 7.22 -11.47 -27.83
C LEU A 709 7.27 -12.09 -29.22
N ASP A 710 7.26 -13.43 -29.28
CA ASP A 710 7.13 -14.12 -30.56
C ASP A 710 5.76 -13.78 -31.20
N PRO A 711 5.68 -13.54 -32.51
CA PRO A 711 4.41 -13.21 -33.18
C PRO A 711 3.32 -14.27 -33.00
N SER A 712 3.68 -15.53 -32.73
CA SER A 712 2.74 -16.63 -32.44
C SER A 712 2.14 -16.59 -31.04
N GLU A 713 2.67 -15.77 -30.13
CA GLU A 713 2.22 -15.72 -28.74
C GLU A 713 0.78 -15.23 -28.60
N ASP A 714 0.00 -15.86 -27.73
CA ASP A 714 -1.30 -15.33 -27.35
C ASP A 714 -1.14 -14.31 -26.21
N VAL A 715 -1.52 -13.06 -26.50
CA VAL A 715 -1.42 -11.92 -25.59
C VAL A 715 -2.33 -12.09 -24.38
N ASN A 716 -3.54 -12.64 -24.58
CA ASN A 716 -4.52 -12.83 -23.52
C ASN A 716 -4.06 -13.95 -22.58
N MET A 717 -3.50 -15.03 -23.15
CA MET A 717 -2.87 -16.11 -22.38
C MET A 717 -1.73 -15.59 -21.50
N LEU A 718 -0.79 -14.84 -22.08
CA LEU A 718 0.32 -14.27 -21.32
C LEU A 718 -0.15 -13.27 -20.26
N ARG A 719 -1.21 -12.51 -20.53
CA ARG A 719 -1.86 -11.62 -19.55
C ARG A 719 -2.38 -12.41 -18.34
N MET A 720 -3.14 -13.49 -18.56
CA MET A 720 -3.60 -14.38 -17.48
C MET A 720 -2.43 -15.02 -16.73
N GLY A 721 -1.39 -15.43 -17.46
CA GLY A 721 -0.17 -15.97 -16.87
C GLY A 721 0.50 -14.98 -15.93
N LEU A 722 0.67 -13.73 -16.35
CA LEU A 722 1.23 -12.66 -15.53
C LEU A 722 0.34 -12.30 -14.33
N ALA A 723 -0.99 -12.33 -14.50
CA ALA A 723 -1.92 -12.18 -13.38
C ALA A 723 -1.67 -13.24 -12.30
N LEU A 724 -1.46 -14.51 -12.69
CA LEU A 724 -1.09 -15.57 -11.74
C LEU A 724 0.28 -15.31 -11.10
N VAL A 725 1.28 -14.81 -11.84
CA VAL A 725 2.57 -14.42 -11.25
C VAL A 725 2.35 -13.37 -10.14
N MET A 726 1.52 -12.35 -10.39
CA MET A 726 1.22 -11.32 -9.39
C MET A 726 0.52 -11.89 -8.16
N ILE A 727 -0.42 -12.83 -8.34
CA ILE A 727 -1.07 -13.56 -7.24
C ILE A 727 -0.04 -14.33 -6.42
N VAL A 728 0.87 -15.08 -7.06
CA VAL A 728 1.91 -15.84 -6.37
C VAL A 728 2.84 -14.92 -5.57
N LEU A 729 3.24 -13.78 -6.13
CA LEU A 729 4.03 -12.77 -5.41
C LEU A 729 3.26 -12.21 -4.21
N ARG A 730 1.97 -11.90 -4.36
CA ARG A 730 1.13 -11.40 -3.25
C ARG A 730 0.92 -12.43 -2.15
N ARG A 731 0.68 -13.69 -2.52
CA ARG A 731 0.31 -14.80 -1.63
C ARG A 731 1.51 -15.36 -0.87
N LEU A 732 2.63 -15.58 -1.55
CA LEU A 732 3.78 -16.27 -0.99
C LEU A 732 4.90 -15.33 -0.54
N LYS A 733 5.06 -14.18 -1.21
CA LYS A 733 6.08 -13.18 -0.86
C LYS A 733 5.51 -11.98 -0.10
N GLY A 734 4.20 -11.73 -0.18
CA GLY A 734 3.56 -10.59 0.48
C GLY A 734 3.79 -9.25 -0.25
N ILE A 735 4.10 -9.31 -1.54
CA ILE A 735 4.33 -8.12 -2.38
C ILE A 735 2.97 -7.55 -2.82
N PRO A 736 2.67 -6.25 -2.57
CA PRO A 736 1.45 -5.61 -3.07
C PRO A 736 1.32 -5.70 -4.60
N PHE A 737 0.10 -5.83 -5.11
CA PHE A 737 -0.17 -5.89 -6.56
C PHE A 737 0.29 -4.62 -7.29
N GLU A 738 0.30 -3.50 -6.60
CA GLU A 738 0.67 -2.18 -7.10
C GLU A 738 2.18 -1.99 -7.20
N THR A 739 2.99 -2.91 -6.63
CA THR A 739 4.45 -2.81 -6.64
C THR A 739 5.04 -3.11 -8.01
N ILE A 740 4.47 -4.08 -8.72
CA ILE A 740 4.89 -4.48 -10.07
C ILE A 740 3.64 -4.55 -10.94
N MET A 741 3.55 -3.68 -11.93
CA MET A 741 2.50 -3.70 -12.93
C MET A 741 3.03 -4.33 -14.22
N TYR A 742 2.16 -5.04 -14.92
CA TYR A 742 2.47 -5.60 -16.23
C TYR A 742 1.58 -5.00 -17.32
N ASP A 743 2.08 -5.04 -18.55
CA ASP A 743 1.32 -4.73 -19.76
C ASP A 743 1.62 -5.80 -20.81
N VAL A 744 0.59 -6.26 -21.51
CA VAL A 744 0.75 -7.15 -22.66
C VAL A 744 -0.12 -6.63 -23.77
N GLY A 745 0.50 -6.37 -24.92
CA GLY A 745 -0.15 -5.68 -26.02
C GLY A 745 0.51 -5.91 -27.36
N LYS A 746 -0.12 -5.38 -28.41
CA LYS A 746 0.33 -5.45 -29.80
C LYS A 746 0.48 -4.04 -30.36
N VAL A 747 1.62 -3.74 -30.98
CA VAL A 747 1.88 -2.48 -31.69
C VAL A 747 2.34 -2.81 -33.11
N GLY A 748 1.50 -2.52 -34.10
CA GLY A 748 1.71 -2.98 -35.47
C GLY A 748 1.63 -4.51 -35.52
N GLU A 749 2.65 -5.16 -36.09
CA GLU A 749 2.74 -6.63 -36.13
C GLU A 749 3.42 -7.24 -34.90
N LYS A 750 4.08 -6.41 -34.09
CA LYS A 750 4.87 -6.86 -32.94
C LYS A 750 4.01 -6.97 -31.69
N LYS A 751 4.29 -8.00 -30.89
CA LYS A 751 3.68 -8.23 -29.57
C LYS A 751 4.72 -7.93 -28.50
N PHE A 752 4.28 -7.39 -27.36
CA PHE A 752 5.18 -6.99 -26.28
C PHE A 752 4.62 -7.40 -24.92
N LEU A 753 5.55 -7.66 -24.02
CA LEU A 753 5.33 -7.80 -22.59
C LEU A 753 6.16 -6.73 -21.89
N GLY A 754 5.53 -5.93 -21.04
CA GLY A 754 6.19 -4.94 -20.21
C GLY A 754 5.99 -5.27 -18.73
N LEU A 755 7.04 -5.11 -17.93
CA LEU A 755 6.97 -5.07 -16.48
C LEU A 755 7.50 -3.72 -16.01
N HIS A 756 6.84 -3.09 -15.05
CA HIS A 756 7.35 -1.86 -14.47
C HIS A 756 6.90 -1.70 -13.02
N GLU A 757 7.64 -0.90 -12.28
CA GLU A 757 7.29 -0.54 -10.91
C GLU A 757 6.69 0.87 -10.91
N PRO A 758 5.43 1.07 -10.50
CA PRO A 758 4.84 2.41 -10.40
C PRO A 758 5.62 3.31 -9.43
N GLU A 759 6.06 2.73 -8.30
CA GLU A 759 7.00 3.33 -7.36
C GLU A 759 8.32 2.59 -7.39
N SER A 760 9.44 3.30 -7.27
CA SER A 760 10.76 2.67 -7.37
C SER A 760 11.08 1.81 -6.15
N ALA A 761 10.96 0.49 -6.31
CA ALA A 761 11.32 -0.54 -5.33
C ALA A 761 12.66 -1.24 -5.67
N GLY A 762 12.97 -1.37 -6.95
CA GLY A 762 14.12 -2.10 -7.49
C GLY A 762 13.96 -3.62 -7.48
N LEU A 763 12.76 -4.12 -7.25
CA LEU A 763 12.41 -5.54 -7.25
C LEU A 763 12.55 -6.20 -8.61
N LEU A 764 12.27 -5.49 -9.71
CA LEU A 764 12.42 -6.06 -11.06
C LEU A 764 13.84 -6.60 -11.31
N HIS A 765 14.85 -6.04 -10.63
CA HIS A 765 16.25 -6.47 -10.72
C HIS A 765 16.73 -7.33 -9.55
N THR A 766 16.10 -7.22 -8.37
CA THR A 766 16.56 -7.96 -7.18
C THR A 766 15.78 -9.24 -6.94
N LEU A 767 14.57 -9.39 -7.50
CA LEU A 767 13.80 -10.62 -7.43
C LEU A 767 14.50 -11.74 -8.20
N ASP A 768 14.60 -12.91 -7.56
CA ASP A 768 15.00 -14.13 -8.24
C ASP A 768 13.81 -14.66 -9.05
N TRP A 769 13.73 -14.26 -10.32
CA TRP A 769 12.67 -14.70 -11.23
C TRP A 769 12.66 -16.21 -11.48
N LEU A 770 13.79 -16.91 -11.26
CA LEU A 770 13.84 -18.36 -11.34
C LEU A 770 13.19 -19.00 -10.10
N GLU A 771 13.38 -18.42 -8.91
CA GLU A 771 12.63 -18.80 -7.71
C GLU A 771 11.14 -18.55 -7.91
N VAL A 772 10.75 -17.37 -8.42
CA VAL A 772 9.34 -17.04 -8.72
C VAL A 772 8.73 -18.07 -9.67
N LYS A 773 9.46 -18.48 -10.71
CA LYS A 773 9.01 -19.55 -11.61
C LYS A 773 8.76 -20.87 -10.88
N LYS A 774 9.67 -21.30 -10.01
CA LYS A 774 9.49 -22.52 -9.20
C LYS A 774 8.29 -22.43 -8.26
N LEU A 775 8.06 -21.24 -7.70
CA LEU A 775 6.88 -20.99 -6.87
C LEU A 775 5.59 -21.10 -7.69
N VAL A 776 5.55 -20.55 -8.90
CA VAL A 776 4.40 -20.69 -9.82
C VAL A 776 4.14 -22.16 -10.19
N GLU A 777 5.20 -22.93 -10.44
CA GLU A 777 5.10 -24.37 -10.77
C GLU A 777 4.46 -25.19 -9.63
N THR A 778 4.77 -24.85 -8.37
CA THR A 778 4.30 -25.58 -7.18
C THR A 778 3.03 -25.00 -6.56
N TYR A 779 2.68 -23.76 -6.88
CA TYR A 779 1.52 -23.07 -6.31
C TYR A 779 0.21 -23.77 -6.70
N GLN A 780 -0.70 -23.91 -5.74
CA GLN A 780 -2.04 -24.44 -5.97
C GLN A 780 -3.06 -23.33 -5.75
N PRO A 781 -3.63 -22.76 -6.83
CA PRO A 781 -4.63 -21.71 -6.69
C PRO A 781 -5.91 -22.19 -5.99
N ASP A 782 -6.50 -21.32 -5.19
CA ASP A 782 -7.80 -21.53 -4.54
C ASP A 782 -8.88 -20.56 -5.06
N GLU A 783 -10.09 -20.61 -4.51
CA GLU A 783 -11.19 -19.74 -4.96
C GLU A 783 -10.96 -18.26 -4.67
N LEU A 784 -10.14 -17.93 -3.66
CA LEU A 784 -9.78 -16.53 -3.38
C LEU A 784 -8.90 -15.98 -4.50
N ASP A 785 -8.04 -16.79 -5.10
CA ASP A 785 -7.19 -16.34 -6.21
C ASP A 785 -7.99 -15.90 -7.44
N GLU A 786 -9.19 -16.46 -7.65
CA GLU A 786 -10.13 -15.97 -8.68
C GLU A 786 -10.60 -14.54 -8.36
N VAL A 787 -10.93 -14.28 -7.10
CA VAL A 787 -11.38 -12.96 -6.62
C VAL A 787 -10.24 -11.95 -6.68
N LEU A 788 -9.02 -12.37 -6.31
CA LEU A 788 -7.82 -11.54 -6.42
C LEU A 788 -7.51 -11.20 -7.87
N MET A 789 -7.57 -12.18 -8.79
CA MET A 789 -7.37 -11.89 -10.22
C MET A 789 -8.36 -10.83 -10.70
N LYS A 790 -9.65 -11.00 -10.37
CA LYS A 790 -10.69 -10.04 -10.72
C LYS A 790 -10.43 -8.65 -10.16
N SER A 791 -9.86 -8.54 -8.96
CA SER A 791 -9.70 -7.25 -8.27
C SER A 791 -8.66 -6.34 -8.91
N PHE A 792 -7.60 -6.89 -9.52
CA PHE A 792 -6.56 -6.08 -10.16
C PHE A 792 -6.49 -6.22 -11.70
N ASP A 793 -6.98 -7.33 -12.29
CA ASP A 793 -7.07 -7.51 -13.74
C ASP A 793 -8.36 -8.26 -14.15
N GLU A 794 -9.44 -7.51 -14.25
CA GLU A 794 -10.75 -8.03 -14.65
C GLU A 794 -10.76 -8.58 -16.09
N TYR A 795 -9.90 -8.08 -16.98
CA TYR A 795 -9.78 -8.61 -18.36
C TYR A 795 -9.18 -10.01 -18.35
N ALA A 796 -8.07 -10.21 -17.61
CA ALA A 796 -7.50 -11.54 -17.40
C ALA A 796 -8.52 -12.49 -16.78
N TYR A 797 -9.29 -12.03 -15.79
CA TYR A 797 -10.34 -12.83 -15.17
C TYR A 797 -11.47 -13.20 -16.15
N ALA A 798 -11.89 -12.27 -17.02
CA ALA A 798 -12.92 -12.53 -18.04
C ALA A 798 -12.46 -13.58 -19.07
N ASP A 799 -11.20 -13.49 -19.52
CA ASP A 799 -10.57 -14.49 -20.39
C ASP A 799 -10.47 -15.85 -19.65
N PHE A 800 -10.10 -15.82 -18.37
CA PHE A 800 -9.97 -17.02 -17.54
C PHE A 800 -11.30 -17.77 -17.38
N ILE A 801 -12.41 -17.05 -17.19
CA ILE A 801 -13.77 -17.64 -17.22
C ILE A 801 -14.06 -18.25 -18.58
N SER A 802 -13.75 -17.54 -19.66
CA SER A 802 -14.04 -17.98 -21.03
C SER A 802 -13.29 -19.27 -21.40
N MET A 803 -12.14 -19.50 -20.77
CA MET A 803 -11.34 -20.74 -20.89
C MET A 803 -11.75 -21.85 -19.91
N GLY A 804 -12.82 -21.64 -19.15
CA GLY A 804 -13.38 -22.65 -18.26
C GLY A 804 -12.67 -22.77 -16.92
N LEU A 805 -12.03 -21.70 -16.41
CA LEU A 805 -11.34 -21.66 -15.12
C LEU A 805 -10.25 -22.74 -14.98
N ASP A 806 -9.40 -22.87 -16.01
CA ASP A 806 -8.31 -23.84 -16.05
C ASP A 806 -6.99 -23.26 -15.55
N TRP A 807 -6.69 -23.46 -14.27
CA TRP A 807 -5.44 -22.98 -13.67
C TRP A 807 -4.19 -23.63 -14.25
N ASP A 808 -4.27 -24.84 -14.80
CA ASP A 808 -3.10 -25.49 -15.39
C ASP A 808 -2.68 -24.77 -16.68
N ILE A 809 -3.65 -24.37 -17.50
CA ILE A 809 -3.40 -23.56 -18.68
C ILE A 809 -2.79 -22.20 -18.30
N VAL A 810 -3.33 -21.54 -17.27
CA VAL A 810 -2.81 -20.25 -16.78
C VAL A 810 -1.39 -20.41 -16.23
N LYS A 811 -1.09 -21.49 -15.50
CA LYS A 811 0.28 -21.81 -15.02
C LYS A 811 1.26 -21.98 -16.17
N GLN A 812 0.89 -22.70 -17.24
CA GLN A 812 1.76 -22.83 -18.40
C GLN A 812 2.03 -21.47 -19.06
N ALA A 813 1.01 -20.61 -19.18
CA ALA A 813 1.19 -19.27 -19.69
C ALA A 813 2.07 -18.39 -18.78
N ALA A 814 1.94 -18.52 -17.45
CA ALA A 814 2.77 -17.84 -16.47
C ALA A 814 4.25 -18.26 -16.59
N ILE A 815 4.52 -19.56 -16.69
CA ILE A 815 5.86 -20.10 -16.93
C ILE A 815 6.44 -19.55 -18.24
N LYS A 816 5.61 -19.47 -19.29
CA LYS A 816 6.01 -18.91 -20.59
C LYS A 816 6.36 -17.43 -20.49
N ALA A 817 5.54 -16.63 -19.81
CA ALA A 817 5.83 -15.22 -19.55
C ALA A 817 7.13 -15.05 -18.76
N LEU A 818 7.34 -15.84 -17.70
CA LEU A 818 8.58 -15.81 -16.91
C LEU A 818 9.81 -16.23 -17.71
N ASN A 819 9.67 -17.13 -18.70
CA ASN A 819 10.78 -17.45 -19.59
C ASN A 819 11.24 -16.23 -20.41
N TYR A 820 10.34 -15.33 -20.81
CA TYR A 820 10.70 -14.05 -21.45
C TYR A 820 11.44 -13.11 -20.50
N VAL A 821 11.02 -13.05 -19.23
CA VAL A 821 11.71 -12.26 -18.20
C VAL A 821 13.14 -12.80 -18.00
N LEU A 822 13.27 -14.12 -17.87
CA LEU A 822 14.56 -14.82 -17.74
C LEU A 822 15.40 -14.80 -19.02
N LEU A 823 14.85 -14.42 -20.17
CA LEU A 823 15.57 -14.32 -21.45
C LEU A 823 16.46 -13.06 -21.53
N GLU A 824 16.13 -11.95 -20.85
CA GLU A 824 17.03 -10.78 -20.73
C GLU A 824 18.24 -11.07 -19.84
N ASP A 825 18.10 -12.01 -18.91
CA ASP A 825 19.20 -12.65 -18.22
C ASP A 825 19.85 -13.71 -19.10
N ARG A 826 20.15 -13.40 -20.36
CA ARG A 826 20.99 -14.25 -21.21
C ARG A 826 22.12 -13.48 -21.85
N ILE A 827 23.29 -14.09 -21.87
CA ILE A 827 24.43 -13.57 -22.60
C ILE A 827 24.24 -13.98 -24.07
N LYS A 828 24.20 -12.98 -24.96
CA LYS A 828 24.24 -13.21 -26.40
C LYS A 828 25.65 -13.59 -26.80
N LEU A 829 25.83 -14.82 -27.26
CA LEU A 829 27.06 -15.34 -27.83
C LEU A 829 26.97 -15.19 -29.35
N ARG A 830 27.82 -14.37 -29.95
CA ARG A 830 27.88 -14.18 -31.40
C ARG A 830 29.03 -14.98 -31.97
N PHE A 831 28.72 -15.95 -32.82
CA PHE A 831 29.69 -16.80 -33.51
C PHE A 831 29.57 -16.60 -35.02
N LYS A 832 30.43 -15.77 -35.62
CA LYS A 832 30.33 -15.38 -37.04
C LYS A 832 28.89 -14.94 -37.40
N ASP A 833 28.17 -15.77 -38.16
CA ASP A 833 26.79 -15.54 -38.62
C ASP A 833 25.73 -16.21 -37.72
N LEU A 834 26.13 -16.96 -36.70
CA LEU A 834 25.27 -17.66 -35.74
C LEU A 834 25.17 -16.87 -34.42
N GLU A 835 23.96 -16.60 -33.95
CA GLU A 835 23.70 -15.95 -32.66
C GLU A 835 23.08 -16.98 -31.70
N LEU A 836 23.75 -17.27 -30.58
CA LEU A 836 23.29 -18.21 -29.55
C LEU A 836 23.11 -17.48 -28.22
N THR A 837 22.27 -18.00 -27.34
CA THR A 837 22.00 -17.39 -26.02
C THR A 837 22.22 -18.40 -24.90
N VAL A 838 22.97 -18.02 -23.87
CA VAL A 838 23.15 -18.83 -22.65
C VAL A 838 22.55 -18.13 -21.43
N PRO A 839 22.00 -18.87 -20.46
CA PRO A 839 21.48 -18.31 -19.20
C PRO A 839 22.55 -17.51 -18.44
N LYS A 840 22.18 -16.32 -17.96
CA LYS A 840 22.98 -15.47 -17.07
C LYS A 840 22.62 -15.84 -15.62
N PRO A 841 23.60 -16.23 -14.79
CA PRO A 841 23.36 -16.53 -13.39
C PRO A 841 22.87 -15.31 -12.61
N SER A 842 22.07 -15.54 -11.57
CA SER A 842 21.63 -14.49 -10.65
C SER A 842 22.82 -13.81 -9.97
N ARG A 843 22.84 -12.48 -10.00
CA ARG A 843 23.83 -11.64 -9.30
C ARG A 843 23.86 -11.89 -7.79
N ALA A 844 22.76 -12.37 -7.21
CA ALA A 844 22.65 -12.65 -5.78
C ALA A 844 23.51 -13.84 -5.33
N LEU A 845 23.87 -14.76 -6.24
CA LEU A 845 24.54 -16.00 -5.88
C LEU A 845 26.07 -15.87 -5.76
N LYS A 846 26.68 -14.79 -6.28
CA LYS A 846 28.14 -14.61 -6.36
C LYS A 846 28.90 -15.82 -6.96
N LEU A 847 28.26 -16.58 -7.84
CA LEU A 847 28.83 -17.78 -8.45
C LEU A 847 29.37 -17.46 -9.85
N ALA A 848 30.59 -17.93 -10.13
CA ALA A 848 31.09 -18.00 -11.49
C ALA A 848 30.37 -19.12 -12.24
N SER A 849 29.78 -18.81 -13.40
CA SER A 849 29.18 -19.83 -14.28
C SER A 849 30.11 -20.15 -15.43
N LEU A 850 30.29 -21.45 -15.66
CA LEU A 850 31.08 -22.02 -16.75
C LEU A 850 30.13 -22.82 -17.63
N ASP A 851 29.96 -22.41 -18.88
CA ASP A 851 29.19 -23.16 -19.86
C ASP A 851 30.08 -23.49 -21.07
N ALA A 852 29.94 -24.71 -21.58
CA ALA A 852 30.77 -25.27 -22.65
C ALA A 852 29.88 -25.78 -23.78
N LEU A 853 29.77 -24.98 -24.85
CA LEU A 853 28.91 -25.32 -25.98
C LEU A 853 29.76 -25.89 -27.12
N TYR A 854 29.53 -27.16 -27.46
CA TYR A 854 30.21 -27.86 -28.54
C TYR A 854 29.39 -27.80 -29.83
N VAL A 855 29.93 -27.14 -30.87
CA VAL A 855 29.33 -27.15 -32.21
C VAL A 855 30.11 -28.13 -33.10
N PRO A 856 29.54 -29.28 -33.48
CA PRO A 856 30.15 -30.18 -34.45
C PRO A 856 30.18 -29.51 -35.83
N LEU A 857 31.36 -29.42 -36.46
CA LEU A 857 31.50 -28.82 -37.80
C LEU A 857 31.29 -29.83 -38.93
N LEU A 858 31.30 -31.13 -38.62
CA LEU A 858 31.03 -32.26 -39.51
C LEU A 858 30.32 -33.35 -38.70
N GLU A 859 29.29 -34.00 -39.26
CA GLU A 859 28.48 -35.01 -38.56
C GLU A 859 29.30 -36.24 -38.11
N ASP A 860 30.41 -36.55 -38.79
CA ASP A 860 31.24 -37.75 -38.55
C ASP A 860 32.67 -37.47 -38.05
N ALA A 861 33.00 -36.22 -37.69
CA ALA A 861 34.34 -35.87 -37.19
C ALA A 861 34.32 -35.41 -35.72
N LYS A 862 35.34 -35.77 -34.94
CA LYS A 862 35.63 -35.20 -33.60
C LYS A 862 36.22 -33.78 -33.70
N ILE A 863 35.72 -32.99 -34.65
CA ILE A 863 36.12 -31.61 -34.92
C ILE A 863 34.94 -30.73 -34.55
N GLY A 864 35.16 -29.87 -33.58
CA GLY A 864 34.17 -28.92 -33.14
C GLY A 864 34.78 -27.79 -32.35
N LEU A 865 34.00 -26.74 -32.21
CA LEU A 865 34.37 -25.54 -31.48
C LEU A 865 33.74 -25.60 -30.09
N MET A 866 34.53 -25.25 -29.08
CA MET A 866 34.09 -25.17 -27.69
C MET A 866 34.24 -23.72 -27.23
N CYS A 867 33.12 -23.08 -26.91
CA CYS A 867 33.13 -21.75 -26.28
C CYS A 867 33.11 -21.92 -24.77
N LEU A 868 34.03 -21.26 -24.06
CA LEU A 868 34.07 -21.20 -22.60
C LEU A 868 33.79 -19.76 -22.18
N SER A 869 32.70 -19.58 -21.43
CA SER A 869 32.31 -18.28 -20.89
C SER A 869 32.43 -18.28 -19.37
N LEU A 870 33.04 -17.24 -18.81
CA LEU A 870 33.16 -16.99 -17.37
C LEU A 870 32.45 -15.67 -17.04
N PHE A 871 31.54 -15.70 -16.06
CA PHE A 871 30.80 -14.54 -15.59
C PHE A 871 31.00 -14.37 -14.08
N ASP A 872 31.49 -13.23 -13.62
CA ASP A 872 31.81 -12.98 -12.20
C ASP A 872 30.77 -12.13 -11.45
N GLY A 873 29.68 -11.75 -12.12
CA GLY A 873 28.63 -10.88 -11.58
C GLY A 873 28.64 -9.45 -12.15
N GLU A 874 29.78 -8.99 -12.68
CA GLU A 874 29.94 -7.66 -13.29
C GLU A 874 30.45 -7.74 -14.73
N GLU A 875 31.47 -8.56 -15.00
CA GLU A 875 32.10 -8.72 -16.30
C GLU A 875 31.90 -10.14 -16.87
N VAL A 876 31.79 -10.23 -18.20
CA VAL A 876 31.76 -11.50 -18.94
C VAL A 876 33.07 -11.61 -19.72
N LYS A 877 33.85 -12.67 -19.47
CA LYS A 877 35.03 -13.02 -20.28
C LYS A 877 34.76 -14.30 -21.07
N GLN A 878 35.13 -14.28 -22.36
CA GLN A 878 34.85 -15.35 -23.32
C GLN A 878 36.17 -15.79 -23.95
N GLU A 879 36.39 -17.10 -24.02
CA GLU A 879 37.46 -17.68 -24.81
C GLU A 879 36.96 -18.82 -25.69
N PHE A 880 37.57 -18.94 -26.87
CA PHE A 880 37.18 -19.89 -27.90
C PHE A 880 38.27 -20.94 -28.07
N LEU A 881 37.94 -22.20 -27.83
CA LEU A 881 38.83 -23.34 -28.06
C LEU A 881 38.44 -24.06 -29.35
N HIS A 882 39.42 -24.33 -30.20
CA HIS A 882 39.23 -25.11 -31.42
C HIS A 882 39.93 -26.47 -31.29
N ARG A 883 39.19 -27.54 -31.62
CA ARG A 883 39.73 -28.89 -31.70
C ARG A 883 39.93 -29.28 -33.16
N SER A 884 41.18 -29.24 -33.64
CA SER A 884 41.58 -29.89 -34.90
C SER A 884 42.42 -31.13 -34.61
N PHE A 885 42.08 -32.24 -35.29
CA PHE A 885 42.81 -33.50 -35.34
C PHE A 885 43.69 -33.81 -34.12
N GLY A 886 43.05 -34.30 -33.04
CA GLY A 886 43.75 -34.88 -31.89
C GLY A 886 44.48 -33.90 -30.97
N SER A 887 44.47 -32.58 -31.23
CA SER A 887 45.07 -31.57 -30.35
C SER A 887 44.06 -30.46 -30.00
N MET A 888 43.96 -30.10 -28.72
CA MET A 888 43.39 -28.82 -28.31
C MET A 888 44.50 -27.78 -28.40
N ARG A 889 44.29 -26.74 -29.21
CA ARG A 889 45.20 -25.59 -29.25
C ARG A 889 44.49 -24.40 -28.61
N ASP A 890 45.11 -23.90 -27.54
CA ASP A 890 44.74 -22.70 -26.83
C ASP A 890 45.48 -21.52 -27.48
N GLU A 891 44.78 -20.76 -28.34
CA GLU A 891 45.37 -19.61 -29.03
C GLU A 891 45.56 -18.39 -28.11
N TRP A 892 44.95 -18.37 -26.91
CA TRP A 892 44.76 -17.16 -26.11
C TRP A 892 45.34 -17.26 -24.68
N GLY A 893 45.65 -18.45 -24.18
CA GLY A 893 46.48 -18.69 -22.99
C GLY A 893 45.73 -19.05 -21.70
N LEU A 894 44.61 -19.76 -21.80
CA LEU A 894 43.81 -20.31 -20.70
C LEU A 894 44.63 -21.10 -19.66
N ASP A 895 45.59 -21.94 -20.08
CA ASP A 895 46.42 -22.75 -19.16
C ASP A 895 47.25 -21.89 -18.20
N ARG A 896 47.59 -20.66 -18.60
CA ARG A 896 48.34 -19.72 -17.77
C ARG A 896 47.44 -18.93 -16.81
N TYR A 897 46.14 -18.83 -17.10
CA TYR A 897 45.18 -18.07 -16.31
C TYR A 897 44.46 -18.94 -15.26
N LEU A 898 44.11 -20.18 -15.60
CA LEU A 898 43.54 -21.15 -14.67
C LEU A 898 44.52 -21.59 -13.57
N ASN A 899 45.83 -21.48 -13.81
CA ASN A 899 46.86 -21.67 -12.77
C ASN A 899 47.04 -20.44 -11.86
N ARG A 900 46.39 -19.31 -12.16
CA ARG A 900 46.47 -18.04 -11.40
C ARG A 900 45.20 -17.71 -10.60
N LEU A 901 44.05 -18.24 -11.01
CA LEU A 901 42.81 -18.29 -10.22
C LEU A 901 42.94 -19.36 -9.15
#